data_AF-H0UQ13-F1
#
_entry.id   AF-H0UQ13-F1
#
_cell.length_a   1.000
_cell.length_b   1.000
_cell.length_c   1.000
_cell.angle_alpha   90.00
_cell.angle_beta   90.00
_cell.angle_gamma   90.00
#
_symmetry.space_group_name_H-M   'P 1'
#
loop_
_entity.id
_entity.type
_entity.pdbx_description
1 polymer ?
#
loop_
_entity_poly.entity_id
_entity_poly.type
_entity_poly.pdbx_seq_one_letter_code
_entity_poly.pdbx_strand_id
1 'polypeptide(L)'
;MGLVSSYLRYISGRSPLSPWALLYPLHHLSRGLVSGRNWLYDHGILAAQEGPLPVISVGNLTHGGTNKTPMVERLARLICSLGLKPGVVSRGYSGGTVEPLVVDRETSRELCGDEPLMLARKLPQVPVVVSRDRIRGVELLKALGAQVVVADDCFQHRQLQRDLDVVLVDATCPFGNGLMTPAGMLREPLDSLRRAGIVVITKSDLVSPGELEELKGVLEGYAGPRRVFLSRLSMDGWSGEAPSGPAFAFCAIGNPGSFRRFLTSLGVELVGFSSFRDHHRFSPEDMRRVEDEALKSGARCLVCTEKDILNFPSSYRFRLPVSVPMVSVEFQDRLGFLRAMSEGLRPRFTVASNGHGEDSMGVVLCRKLKERLPAASVEAFPLVGGGDEYRAAGFPVMSPSCRMPSGGIVKYSLRALLGDILSGLPLQVLRQLRAWRDMPRRTCICVGDVYLFLNALLGTGVKPVLVATAKTVYLSGHWRLEGALLRSRALAVWTRDEPTREELELRGVRAVFDGSPIMDLVGDVLVDPWEGAVGRRVLVLPGSREYALRDLPLLIGACLELSRRMVCSFLWVPSVTLDVEPFMREHGVLAGRCWGEFGGSSEIRVFRGPVADAARGAEVLLGLGGTGNQICAGLGVPVVSVDDPGKRVQKKLIGDGEVLVPRDPARLADELEGILSDPALRERMSRAGMERMGSGGALDGVVDWVCGELGWGLLTQLWERLEVLVNSGGSPGDASKGG
;
A
#
# COMPACT_ATOMS: atom_id res chain seq x y z
N MET A 1 21.68 -34.56 31.86
CA MET A 1 21.27 -33.51 30.91
C MET A 1 19.93 -32.95 31.36
N GLY A 2 19.79 -31.64 31.54
CA GLY A 2 18.50 -31.05 31.96
C GLY A 2 17.40 -31.23 30.91
N LEU A 3 16.13 -31.26 31.36
CA LEU A 3 14.95 -31.38 30.50
C LEU A 3 14.96 -30.39 29.31
N VAL A 4 15.36 -29.14 29.55
CA VAL A 4 15.47 -28.10 28.52
C VAL A 4 16.50 -28.46 27.45
N SER A 5 17.67 -28.98 27.84
CA SER A 5 18.71 -29.39 26.89
C SER A 5 18.25 -30.60 26.06
N SER A 6 17.54 -31.55 26.68
CA SER A 6 16.94 -32.69 25.97
C SER A 6 15.89 -32.23 24.95
N TYR A 7 15.00 -31.31 25.34
CA TYR A 7 13.99 -30.72 24.46
C TYR A 7 14.62 -29.96 23.29
N LEU A 8 15.60 -29.08 23.56
CA LEU A 8 16.31 -28.32 22.52
C LEU A 8 16.99 -29.23 21.51
N ARG A 9 17.60 -30.34 21.95
CA ARG A 9 18.20 -31.35 21.05
C ARG A 9 17.17 -32.08 20.19
N TYR A 10 15.98 -32.35 20.74
CA TYR A 10 14.88 -32.98 19.99
C TYR A 10 14.35 -32.03 18.91
N ILE A 11 13.98 -30.80 19.27
CA ILE A 11 13.41 -29.84 18.30
C ILE A 11 14.42 -29.40 17.24
N SER A 12 15.72 -29.43 17.55
CA SER A 12 16.80 -29.15 16.60
C SER A 12 17.13 -30.34 15.70
N GLY A 13 16.41 -31.46 15.79
CA GLY A 13 16.64 -32.67 14.98
C GLY A 13 17.88 -33.48 15.37
N ARG A 14 18.58 -33.14 16.45
CA ARG A 14 19.82 -33.83 16.90
C ARG A 14 19.55 -35.10 17.71
N SER A 15 18.29 -35.40 18.04
CA SER A 15 17.87 -36.59 18.78
C SER A 15 16.50 -37.05 18.30
N PRO A 16 16.42 -37.89 17.26
CA PRO A 16 15.14 -38.31 16.67
C PRO A 16 14.29 -39.15 17.64
N LEU A 17 14.94 -39.93 18.52
CA LEU A 17 14.28 -40.70 19.57
C LEU A 17 14.31 -39.89 20.88
N SER A 18 13.15 -39.40 21.31
CA SER A 18 13.01 -38.62 22.54
C SER A 18 11.59 -38.70 23.10
N PRO A 19 11.39 -38.64 24.44
CA PRO A 19 10.05 -38.57 25.04
C PRO A 19 9.19 -37.41 24.54
N TRP A 20 9.83 -36.33 24.07
CA TRP A 20 9.20 -35.16 23.47
C TRP A 20 8.45 -35.45 22.17
N ALA A 21 8.61 -36.63 21.57
CA ALA A 21 7.79 -37.08 20.44
C ALA A 21 6.28 -37.10 20.75
N LEU A 22 5.91 -37.18 22.04
CA LEU A 22 4.53 -37.01 22.50
C LEU A 22 3.92 -35.65 22.14
N LEU A 23 4.72 -34.64 21.83
CA LEU A 23 4.26 -33.32 21.39
C LEU A 23 3.81 -33.30 19.92
N TYR A 24 4.03 -34.36 19.15
CA TYR A 24 3.72 -34.42 17.71
C TYR A 24 2.29 -34.00 17.37
N PRO A 25 1.22 -34.38 18.09
CA PRO A 25 -0.13 -33.89 17.79
C PRO A 25 -0.27 -32.35 17.85
N LEU A 26 0.53 -31.68 18.70
CA LEU A 26 0.54 -30.22 18.81
C LEU A 26 1.16 -29.55 17.57
N HIS A 27 1.95 -30.27 16.76
CA HIS A 27 2.39 -29.82 15.44
C HIS A 27 1.19 -29.50 14.54
N HIS A 28 0.24 -30.43 14.44
CA HIS A 28 -0.92 -30.27 13.55
C HIS A 28 -1.85 -29.16 14.04
N LEU A 29 -2.04 -29.05 15.36
CA LEU A 29 -2.82 -27.97 15.95
C LEU A 29 -2.19 -26.60 15.67
N SER A 30 -0.90 -26.42 15.98
CA SER A 30 -0.18 -25.17 15.74
C SER A 30 -0.12 -24.82 14.25
N ARG A 31 0.13 -25.79 13.37
CA ARG A 31 0.07 -25.62 11.90
C ARG A 31 -1.31 -25.15 11.46
N GLY A 32 -2.38 -25.79 11.93
CA GLY A 32 -3.76 -25.42 11.58
C GLY A 32 -4.11 -23.99 12.00
N LEU A 33 -3.78 -23.61 13.24
CA LEU A 33 -4.03 -22.27 13.77
C LEU A 33 -3.24 -21.19 13.01
N VAL A 34 -1.95 -21.42 12.76
CA VAL A 34 -1.09 -20.45 12.05
C VAL A 34 -1.49 -20.33 10.58
N SER A 35 -1.73 -21.45 9.89
CA SER A 35 -2.21 -21.45 8.51
C SER A 35 -3.59 -20.78 8.39
N GLY A 36 -4.50 -21.04 9.33
CA GLY A 36 -5.80 -20.38 9.39
C GLY A 36 -5.66 -18.86 9.58
N ARG A 37 -4.83 -18.42 10.54
CA ARG A 37 -4.53 -17.00 10.72
C ARG A 37 -3.94 -16.37 9.46
N ASN A 38 -3.00 -17.04 8.80
CA ASN A 38 -2.41 -16.55 7.55
C ASN A 38 -3.45 -16.43 6.46
N TRP A 39 -4.32 -17.43 6.30
CA TRP A 39 -5.42 -17.41 5.35
C TRP A 39 -6.38 -16.24 5.61
N LEU A 40 -6.70 -15.94 6.89
CA LEU A 40 -7.54 -14.78 7.24
C LEU A 40 -6.93 -13.45 6.79
N TYR A 41 -5.60 -13.29 6.91
CA TYR A 41 -4.90 -12.10 6.40
C TYR A 41 -4.82 -12.08 4.87
N ASP A 42 -4.57 -13.22 4.24
CA ASP A 42 -4.49 -13.32 2.77
C ASP A 42 -5.85 -13.07 2.07
N HIS A 43 -6.96 -13.08 2.82
CA HIS A 43 -8.31 -12.82 2.32
C HIS A 43 -8.98 -11.60 2.97
N GLY A 44 -8.21 -10.73 3.64
CA GLY A 44 -8.72 -9.47 4.20
C GLY A 44 -9.73 -9.60 5.35
N ILE A 45 -9.98 -10.80 5.86
CA ILE A 45 -10.83 -11.02 7.06
C ILE A 45 -10.14 -10.43 8.27
N LEU A 46 -8.83 -10.66 8.40
CA LEU A 46 -7.91 -9.79 9.11
C LEU A 46 -7.22 -8.91 8.08
N ALA A 47 -7.00 -7.64 8.40
CA ALA A 47 -6.42 -6.69 7.45
C ALA A 47 -5.06 -6.19 7.94
N ALA A 48 -4.09 -6.16 7.04
CA ALA A 48 -2.85 -5.42 7.24
C ALA A 48 -3.11 -3.92 7.04
N GLN A 49 -2.36 -3.10 7.77
CA GLN A 49 -2.41 -1.65 7.69
C GLN A 49 -1.06 -1.11 7.25
N GLU A 50 -1.08 -0.30 6.19
CA GLU A 50 0.09 0.47 5.76
C GLU A 50 0.37 1.59 6.75
N GLY A 51 1.64 1.70 7.15
CA GLY A 51 2.12 2.71 8.08
C GLY A 51 2.61 3.95 7.34
N PRO A 52 3.02 4.99 8.07
CA PRO A 52 3.36 6.27 7.46
C PRO A 52 4.79 6.37 6.91
N LEU A 53 5.57 5.29 7.00
CA LEU A 53 6.94 5.19 6.49
C LEU A 53 7.10 3.86 5.75
N PRO A 54 7.99 3.79 4.74
CA PRO A 54 8.38 2.52 4.16
C PRO A 54 9.04 1.60 5.20
N VAL A 55 8.69 0.31 5.19
CA VAL A 55 9.12 -0.71 6.16
C VAL A 55 9.79 -1.90 5.47
N ILE A 56 11.05 -2.14 5.82
CA ILE A 56 11.79 -3.37 5.51
C ILE A 56 11.80 -4.25 6.76
N SER A 57 11.19 -5.43 6.68
CA SER A 57 11.13 -6.38 7.79
C SER A 57 12.28 -7.38 7.73
N VAL A 58 12.91 -7.62 8.86
CA VAL A 58 13.86 -8.71 9.07
C VAL A 58 13.21 -9.72 9.99
N GLY A 59 13.08 -10.96 9.54
CA GLY A 59 12.46 -12.01 10.34
C GLY A 59 13.06 -13.37 10.09
N ASN A 60 12.47 -14.40 10.70
CA ASN A 60 12.87 -15.78 10.52
C ASN A 60 11.65 -16.71 10.61
N LEU A 61 11.84 -17.98 10.28
CA LEU A 61 10.81 -19.01 10.44
C LEU A 61 10.96 -19.87 11.69
N THR A 62 12.11 -19.84 12.37
CA THR A 62 12.42 -20.74 13.48
C THR A 62 12.67 -19.99 14.78
N HIS A 63 12.42 -20.66 15.91
CA HIS A 63 12.90 -20.20 17.21
C HIS A 63 14.41 -20.47 17.30
N GLY A 64 15.24 -19.44 17.43
CA GLY A 64 16.69 -19.58 17.51
C GLY A 64 17.44 -18.37 16.97
N GLY A 65 18.77 -18.37 17.15
CA GLY A 65 19.64 -17.29 16.70
C GLY A 65 19.97 -17.38 15.21
N THR A 66 19.22 -16.66 14.37
CA THR A 66 19.39 -16.60 12.91
C THR A 66 20.12 -15.34 12.43
N ASN A 67 20.99 -14.75 13.26
CA ASN A 67 21.73 -13.50 12.96
C ASN A 67 20.85 -12.30 12.56
N LYS A 68 19.67 -12.12 13.19
CA LYS A 68 18.75 -10.99 12.93
C LYS A 68 19.35 -9.64 13.27
N THR A 69 19.89 -9.48 14.48
CA THR A 69 20.44 -8.20 14.95
C THR A 69 21.55 -7.66 14.03
N PRO A 70 22.54 -8.45 13.59
CA PRO A 70 23.53 -7.99 12.60
C PRO A 70 22.92 -7.63 11.24
N MET A 71 21.87 -8.32 10.79
CA MET A 71 21.18 -8.00 9.54
C MET A 71 20.41 -6.66 9.65
N VAL A 72 19.70 -6.44 10.75
CA VAL A 72 19.01 -5.17 11.03
C VAL A 72 20.01 -4.02 11.02
N GLU A 73 21.15 -4.19 11.69
CA GLU A 73 22.24 -3.21 11.67
C GLU A 73 22.76 -2.95 10.25
N ARG A 74 22.99 -4.01 9.47
CA ARG A 74 23.49 -3.89 8.08
C ARG A 74 22.53 -3.09 7.20
N LEU A 75 21.23 -3.37 7.30
CA LEU A 75 20.20 -2.65 6.54
C LEU A 75 20.08 -1.19 6.98
N ALA A 76 20.13 -0.91 8.28
CA ALA A 76 20.12 0.46 8.78
C ALA A 76 21.34 1.25 8.27
N ARG A 77 22.55 0.67 8.33
CA ARG A 77 23.77 1.31 7.79
C ARG A 77 23.69 1.52 6.28
N LEU A 78 23.10 0.58 5.54
CA LEU A 78 22.86 0.72 4.10
C LEU A 78 21.95 1.93 3.82
N ILE A 79 20.83 2.06 4.53
CA ILE A 79 19.91 3.21 4.39
C ILE A 79 20.63 4.52 4.73
N CYS A 80 21.44 4.56 5.79
CA CYS A 80 22.28 5.73 6.09
C CYS A 80 23.23 6.06 4.92
N SER A 81 23.85 5.06 4.30
CA SER A 81 24.75 5.27 3.15
C SER A 81 24.04 5.78 1.89
N LEU A 82 22.72 5.60 1.79
CA LEU A 82 21.88 6.19 0.77
C LEU A 82 21.49 7.66 1.08
N GLY A 83 21.95 8.22 2.20
CA GLY A 83 21.61 9.58 2.63
C GLY A 83 20.22 9.70 3.27
N LEU A 84 19.59 8.59 3.62
CA LEU A 84 18.27 8.55 4.27
C LEU A 84 18.41 8.27 5.77
N LYS A 85 17.42 8.68 6.55
CA LYS A 85 17.37 8.47 8.00
C LYS A 85 16.59 7.18 8.33
N PRO A 86 17.25 6.05 8.66
CA PRO A 86 16.53 4.88 9.12
C PRO A 86 15.98 5.08 10.54
N GLY A 87 14.99 4.28 10.89
CA GLY A 87 14.56 4.01 12.26
C GLY A 87 14.40 2.51 12.45
N VAL A 88 14.60 2.00 13.66
CA VAL A 88 14.45 0.57 13.96
C VAL A 88 13.27 0.36 14.88
N VAL A 89 12.37 -0.57 14.55
CA VAL A 89 11.29 -0.98 15.45
C VAL A 89 11.42 -2.45 15.83
N SER A 90 11.41 -2.75 17.12
CA SER A 90 11.46 -4.12 17.66
C SER A 90 10.33 -4.36 18.67
N ARG A 91 10.16 -5.61 19.10
CA ARG A 91 9.09 -6.00 20.04
C ARG A 91 9.41 -5.62 21.47
N GLY A 92 10.70 -5.62 21.81
CA GLY A 92 11.16 -5.73 23.19
C GLY A 92 10.99 -7.14 23.75
N TYR A 93 11.77 -7.44 24.79
CA TYR A 93 11.63 -8.65 25.60
C TYR A 93 11.15 -8.23 26.99
N SER A 94 10.12 -8.93 27.49
CA SER A 94 9.36 -8.66 28.73
C SER A 94 8.15 -7.72 28.56
N GLY A 95 7.13 -7.90 29.39
CA GLY A 95 5.84 -7.18 29.35
C GLY A 95 5.89 -5.70 29.74
N GLY A 96 6.96 -4.98 29.39
CA GLY A 96 7.16 -3.55 29.63
C GLY A 96 6.40 -2.67 28.63
N THR A 97 5.64 -1.73 29.20
CA THR A 97 4.83 -0.61 28.65
C THR A 97 3.89 -0.90 27.47
N VAL A 98 2.62 -0.47 27.61
CA VAL A 98 1.63 -0.48 26.52
C VAL A 98 2.02 0.47 25.39
N GLU A 99 2.68 1.58 25.76
CA GLU A 99 3.10 2.62 24.83
C GLU A 99 4.49 2.34 24.23
N PRO A 100 4.75 2.80 22.99
CA PRO A 100 6.06 2.73 22.36
C PRO A 100 7.14 3.43 23.21
N LEU A 101 8.31 2.80 23.33
CA LEU A 101 9.47 3.30 24.07
C LEU A 101 10.64 3.56 23.12
N VAL A 102 11.18 4.78 23.15
CA VAL A 102 12.48 5.08 22.52
C VAL A 102 13.58 4.48 23.40
N VAL A 103 14.46 3.69 22.79
CA VAL A 103 15.60 3.06 23.46
C VAL A 103 16.82 3.94 23.28
N ASP A 104 17.31 4.51 24.37
CA ASP A 104 18.61 5.17 24.45
C ASP A 104 19.67 4.23 25.06
N ARG A 105 20.89 4.76 25.28
CA ARG A 105 22.01 3.98 25.82
C ARG A 105 21.86 3.64 27.31
N GLU A 106 21.05 4.42 28.02
CA GLU A 106 20.82 4.36 29.48
C GLU A 106 19.54 3.61 29.83
N THR A 107 18.67 3.35 28.85
CA THR A 107 17.39 2.68 28.99
C THR A 107 17.59 1.32 29.64
N SER A 108 16.80 1.06 30.68
CA SER A 108 16.85 -0.20 31.41
C SER A 108 16.60 -1.36 30.45
N ARG A 109 17.50 -2.34 30.47
CA ARG A 109 17.39 -3.55 29.65
C ARG A 109 16.13 -4.36 29.96
N GLU A 110 15.66 -4.33 31.20
CA GLU A 110 14.39 -4.95 31.62
C GLU A 110 13.21 -4.40 30.81
N LEU A 111 13.27 -3.12 30.42
CA LEU A 111 12.20 -2.44 29.68
C LEU A 111 12.33 -2.66 28.16
N CYS A 112 13.55 -2.60 27.61
CA CYS A 112 13.76 -2.63 26.16
C CYS A 112 14.22 -3.99 25.61
N GLY A 113 14.81 -4.86 26.43
CA GLY A 113 15.45 -6.10 26.02
C GLY A 113 16.87 -5.91 25.46
N ASP A 114 17.58 -7.03 25.30
CA ASP A 114 18.99 -7.06 24.93
C ASP A 114 19.26 -6.54 23.52
N GLU A 115 18.50 -7.05 22.54
CA GLU A 115 18.74 -6.78 21.12
C GLU A 115 18.46 -5.31 20.76
N PRO A 116 17.36 -4.68 21.21
CA PRO A 116 17.12 -3.25 20.95
C PRO A 116 18.17 -2.34 21.60
N LEU A 117 18.60 -2.65 22.83
CA LEU A 117 19.66 -1.90 23.51
C LEU A 117 21.00 -2.02 22.78
N MET A 118 21.32 -3.22 22.27
CA MET A 118 22.50 -3.45 21.45
C MET A 118 22.48 -2.57 20.19
N LEU A 119 21.36 -2.57 19.47
CA LEU A 119 21.18 -1.78 18.25
C LEU A 119 21.32 -0.28 18.54
N ALA A 120 20.70 0.22 19.62
CA ALA A 120 20.79 1.63 20.02
C ALA A 120 22.24 2.06 20.32
N ARG A 121 23.07 1.15 20.89
CA ARG A 121 24.49 1.42 21.14
C ARG A 121 25.32 1.43 19.86
N LYS A 122 25.10 0.47 18.95
CA LYS A 122 25.85 0.33 17.68
C LYS A 122 25.46 1.38 16.64
N LEU A 123 24.23 1.90 16.72
CA LEU A 123 23.66 2.87 15.80
C LEU A 123 23.23 4.15 16.55
N PRO A 124 24.17 4.93 17.10
CA PRO A 124 23.83 6.08 17.94
C PRO A 124 23.02 7.19 17.25
N GLN A 125 23.02 7.22 15.92
CA GLN A 125 22.27 8.20 15.13
C GLN A 125 20.94 7.66 14.61
N VAL A 126 20.61 6.39 14.88
CA VAL A 126 19.40 5.73 14.39
C VAL A 126 18.45 5.55 15.58
N PRO A 127 17.26 6.16 15.57
CA PRO A 127 16.29 5.95 16.63
C PRO A 127 15.84 4.48 16.65
N VAL A 128 15.91 3.85 17.83
CA VAL A 128 15.44 2.49 18.08
C VAL A 128 14.21 2.57 18.97
N VAL A 129 13.10 1.98 18.54
CA VAL A 129 11.84 1.98 19.26
C VAL A 129 11.41 0.55 19.56
N VAL A 130 10.99 0.31 20.79
CA VAL A 130 10.35 -0.91 21.23
C VAL A 130 8.85 -0.67 21.32
N SER A 131 8.05 -1.46 20.61
CA SER A 131 6.59 -1.35 20.68
C SER A 131 5.89 -2.68 20.39
N ARG A 132 4.90 -3.03 21.21
CA ARG A 132 4.03 -4.18 20.94
C ARG A 132 3.14 -3.93 19.71
N ASP A 133 2.63 -2.71 19.56
CA ASP A 133 1.93 -2.24 18.36
C ASP A 133 2.96 -1.62 17.41
N ARG A 134 3.33 -2.36 16.36
CA ARG A 134 4.35 -1.91 15.43
C ARG A 134 3.94 -0.67 14.64
N ILE A 135 2.64 -0.45 14.43
CA ILE A 135 2.16 0.72 13.72
C ILE A 135 2.44 1.98 14.55
N ARG A 136 2.09 1.96 15.84
CA ARG A 136 2.45 3.06 16.77
C ARG A 136 3.96 3.27 16.89
N GLY A 137 4.74 2.19 16.83
CA GLY A 137 6.20 2.29 16.80
C GLY A 137 6.72 3.02 15.55
N VAL A 138 6.14 2.73 14.38
CA VAL A 138 6.47 3.42 13.12
C VAL A 138 6.02 4.89 13.17
N GLU A 139 4.86 5.20 13.75
CA GLU A 139 4.37 6.57 13.94
C GLU A 139 5.33 7.39 14.82
N LEU A 140 5.81 6.82 15.94
CA LEU A 140 6.82 7.46 16.79
C LEU A 140 8.14 7.66 16.04
N LEU A 141 8.59 6.68 15.25
CA LEU A 141 9.79 6.83 14.42
C LEU A 141 9.65 7.96 13.39
N LYS A 142 8.48 8.13 12.76
CA LYS A 142 8.19 9.27 11.88
C LYS A 142 8.30 10.59 12.63
N ALA A 143 7.74 10.68 13.84
CA ALA A 143 7.84 11.87 14.68
C ALA A 143 9.29 12.20 15.09
N LEU A 144 10.15 11.18 15.21
CA LEU A 144 11.60 11.33 15.45
C LEU A 144 12.41 11.64 14.18
N GLY A 145 11.75 11.80 13.03
CA GLY A 145 12.37 12.18 11.77
C GLY A 145 12.96 11.01 10.97
N ALA A 146 12.58 9.76 11.28
CA ALA A 146 12.91 8.63 10.42
C ALA A 146 12.16 8.72 9.08
N GLN A 147 12.82 8.26 8.03
CA GLN A 147 12.32 8.21 6.65
C GLN A 147 12.05 6.78 6.17
N VAL A 148 12.73 5.79 6.76
CA VAL A 148 12.57 4.37 6.44
C VAL A 148 12.68 3.56 7.72
N VAL A 149 11.87 2.50 7.88
CA VAL A 149 11.90 1.64 9.05
C VAL A 149 12.51 0.28 8.73
N VAL A 150 13.42 -0.18 9.58
CA VAL A 150 13.86 -1.59 9.63
C VAL A 150 13.17 -2.27 10.80
N ALA A 151 12.22 -3.15 10.51
CA ALA A 151 11.41 -3.82 11.52
C ALA A 151 12.01 -5.18 11.91
N ASP A 152 12.43 -5.29 13.16
CA ASP A 152 13.02 -6.49 13.74
C ASP A 152 11.95 -7.50 14.22
N ASP A 153 12.18 -8.76 13.87
CA ASP A 153 11.32 -9.92 14.09
C ASP A 153 9.86 -9.73 13.63
N CYS A 154 9.67 -9.09 12.46
CA CYS A 154 8.36 -8.62 12.03
C CYS A 154 7.63 -9.54 11.01
N PHE A 155 8.25 -10.64 10.57
CA PHE A 155 7.67 -11.53 9.54
C PHE A 155 6.31 -12.14 9.95
N GLN A 156 6.14 -12.51 11.22
CA GLN A 156 4.88 -13.03 11.78
C GLN A 156 3.86 -11.92 12.10
N HIS A 157 4.28 -10.65 12.12
CA HIS A 157 3.47 -9.50 12.52
C HIS A 157 2.72 -8.93 11.31
N ARG A 158 1.80 -9.73 10.77
CA ARG A 158 1.03 -9.42 9.55
C ARG A 158 0.09 -8.21 9.64
N GLN A 159 -0.13 -7.66 10.84
CA GLN A 159 -0.97 -6.47 11.03
C GLN A 159 -0.32 -5.21 10.47
N LEU A 160 1.01 -5.10 10.56
CA LEU A 160 1.77 -4.06 9.86
C LEU A 160 1.99 -4.53 8.41
N GLN A 161 1.66 -3.70 7.42
CA GLN A 161 2.05 -3.92 6.04
C GLN A 161 3.53 -3.56 5.87
N ARG A 162 4.27 -4.37 5.10
CA ARG A 162 5.70 -4.18 4.84
C ARG A 162 5.93 -4.06 3.33
N ASP A 163 6.97 -3.33 2.97
CA ASP A 163 7.37 -3.16 1.58
C ASP A 163 8.22 -4.32 1.11
N LEU A 164 9.08 -4.81 2.00
CA LEU A 164 9.98 -5.92 1.74
C LEU A 164 10.17 -6.77 3.01
N ASP A 165 9.95 -8.08 2.90
CA ASP A 165 10.30 -9.04 3.94
C ASP A 165 11.62 -9.75 3.58
N VAL A 166 12.64 -9.55 4.41
CA VAL A 166 13.93 -10.27 4.39
C VAL A 166 13.90 -11.36 5.46
N VAL A 167 13.86 -12.62 5.03
CA VAL A 167 13.73 -13.78 5.93
C VAL A 167 15.05 -14.51 6.06
N LEU A 168 15.52 -14.66 7.31
CA LEU A 168 16.77 -15.33 7.62
C LEU A 168 16.54 -16.82 7.93
N VAL A 169 17.40 -17.66 7.36
CA VAL A 169 17.44 -19.10 7.58
C VAL A 169 18.84 -19.47 8.07
N ASP A 170 18.96 -20.18 9.18
CA ASP A 170 20.25 -20.63 9.71
C ASP A 170 20.71 -21.90 8.97
N ALA A 171 21.82 -21.85 8.24
CA ALA A 171 22.33 -23.00 7.50
C ALA A 171 22.65 -24.20 8.40
N THR A 172 23.04 -23.97 9.66
CA THR A 172 23.45 -25.02 10.60
C THR A 172 22.28 -25.77 11.23
N CYS A 173 21.08 -25.20 11.18
CA CYS A 173 19.85 -25.81 11.68
C CYS A 173 18.63 -25.15 11.02
N PRO A 174 18.41 -25.35 9.71
CA PRO A 174 17.49 -24.54 8.93
C PRO A 174 16.04 -24.70 9.40
N PHE A 175 15.60 -25.94 9.61
CA PHE A 175 14.21 -26.25 9.97
C PHE A 175 14.08 -27.15 11.23
N GLY A 176 15.19 -27.44 11.92
CA GLY A 176 15.22 -28.36 13.05
C GLY A 176 14.70 -29.75 12.67
N ASN A 177 13.75 -30.28 13.44
CA ASN A 177 13.04 -31.52 13.12
C ASN A 177 11.90 -31.37 12.09
N GLY A 178 11.75 -30.20 11.47
CA GLY A 178 10.70 -29.92 10.47
C GLY A 178 9.31 -29.69 11.05
N LEU A 179 9.16 -29.66 12.38
CA LEU A 179 7.88 -29.49 13.05
C LEU A 179 7.67 -28.06 13.56
N MET A 180 6.41 -27.62 13.50
CA MET A 180 5.88 -26.45 14.22
C MET A 180 6.02 -26.55 15.74
N THR A 181 6.26 -25.42 16.38
CA THR A 181 6.29 -25.27 17.85
C THR A 181 4.93 -25.61 18.48
N PRO A 182 4.89 -26.33 19.63
CA PRO A 182 6.01 -26.77 20.48
C PRO A 182 6.63 -28.13 20.10
N ALA A 183 6.16 -28.81 19.06
CA ALA A 183 6.76 -30.09 18.64
C ALA A 183 8.12 -29.90 17.95
N GLY A 184 8.41 -28.70 17.43
CA GLY A 184 9.66 -28.35 16.79
C GLY A 184 9.96 -26.85 16.83
N MET A 185 10.89 -26.41 15.98
CA MET A 185 11.40 -25.04 15.97
C MET A 185 10.58 -24.08 15.10
N LEU A 186 9.76 -24.56 14.16
CA LEU A 186 9.07 -23.71 13.20
C LEU A 186 7.97 -22.87 13.87
N ARG A 187 7.99 -21.56 13.61
CA ARG A 187 6.97 -20.58 14.00
C ARG A 187 5.82 -20.53 13.01
N GLU A 188 6.14 -20.78 11.74
CA GLU A 188 5.21 -20.83 10.63
C GLU A 188 5.60 -21.96 9.66
N PRO A 189 4.65 -22.52 8.89
CA PRO A 189 4.96 -23.52 7.87
C PRO A 189 5.85 -22.92 6.77
N LEU A 190 6.66 -23.76 6.11
CA LEU A 190 7.59 -23.35 5.05
C LEU A 190 6.90 -22.63 3.89
N ASP A 191 5.64 -22.95 3.59
CA ASP A 191 4.81 -22.25 2.59
C ASP A 191 4.74 -20.72 2.84
N SER A 192 4.97 -20.28 4.07
CA SER A 192 5.00 -18.87 4.43
C SER A 192 6.15 -18.12 3.75
N LEU A 193 7.24 -18.80 3.36
CA LEU A 193 8.35 -18.20 2.60
C LEU A 193 7.92 -17.62 1.25
N ARG A 194 6.77 -18.01 0.70
CA ARG A 194 6.20 -17.37 -0.49
C ARG A 194 5.94 -15.88 -0.32
N ARG A 195 5.84 -15.40 0.93
CA ARG A 195 5.70 -13.97 1.27
C ARG A 195 7.03 -13.23 1.35
N ALA A 196 8.15 -13.95 1.44
CA ALA A 196 9.47 -13.32 1.53
C ALA A 196 9.80 -12.67 0.18
N GLY A 197 10.23 -11.41 0.21
CA GLY A 197 10.84 -10.78 -0.97
C GLY A 197 12.27 -11.28 -1.15
N ILE A 198 12.97 -11.52 -0.04
CA ILE A 198 14.33 -12.04 -0.01
C ILE A 198 14.45 -13.09 1.09
N VAL A 199 15.17 -14.18 0.81
CA VAL A 199 15.62 -15.15 1.80
C VAL A 199 17.13 -15.10 1.90
N VAL A 200 17.67 -15.04 3.11
CA VAL A 200 19.11 -15.05 3.35
C VAL A 200 19.47 -16.26 4.19
N ILE A 201 20.26 -17.16 3.62
CA ILE A 201 20.90 -18.25 4.34
C ILE A 201 22.09 -17.65 5.11
N THR A 202 22.01 -17.71 6.43
CA THR A 202 23.01 -17.21 7.36
C THR A 202 23.93 -18.33 7.81
N LYS A 203 25.16 -17.97 8.23
CA LYS A 203 26.19 -18.92 8.66
C LYS A 203 26.55 -19.92 7.57
N SER A 204 26.52 -19.47 6.31
CA SER A 204 26.74 -20.33 5.16
C SER A 204 28.16 -20.92 5.12
N ASP A 205 29.10 -20.27 5.77
CA ASP A 205 30.49 -20.71 5.95
C ASP A 205 30.67 -21.87 6.95
N LEU A 206 29.63 -22.25 7.70
CA LEU A 206 29.70 -23.29 8.74
C LEU A 206 29.17 -24.67 8.30
N VAL A 207 28.78 -24.81 7.04
CA VAL A 207 28.20 -26.05 6.47
C VAL A 207 28.88 -26.39 5.14
N SER A 208 28.75 -27.64 4.69
CA SER A 208 29.39 -28.05 3.44
C SER A 208 28.73 -27.39 2.22
N PRO A 209 29.46 -27.19 1.10
CA PRO A 209 28.88 -26.65 -0.13
C PRO A 209 27.70 -27.48 -0.67
N GLY A 210 27.70 -28.80 -0.48
CA GLY A 210 26.60 -29.67 -0.90
C GLY A 210 25.31 -29.44 -0.10
N GLU A 211 25.42 -29.34 1.24
CA GLU A 211 24.27 -29.01 2.11
C GLU A 211 23.70 -27.63 1.82
N LEU A 212 24.56 -26.65 1.48
CA LEU A 212 24.14 -25.31 1.09
C LEU A 212 23.33 -25.30 -0.20
N GLU A 213 23.79 -26.03 -1.22
CA GLU A 213 23.11 -26.08 -2.51
C GLU A 213 21.74 -26.76 -2.38
N GLU A 214 21.65 -27.84 -1.60
CA GLU A 214 20.37 -28.49 -1.29
C GLU A 214 19.42 -27.54 -0.56
N LEU A 215 19.90 -26.87 0.50
CA LEU A 215 19.09 -25.91 1.25
C LEU A 215 18.64 -24.75 0.37
N LYS A 216 19.52 -24.23 -0.48
CA LYS A 216 19.21 -23.16 -1.43
C LYS A 216 18.12 -23.61 -2.40
N GLY A 217 18.24 -24.80 -3.00
CA GLY A 217 17.22 -25.35 -3.90
C GLY A 217 15.84 -25.51 -3.23
N VAL A 218 15.80 -25.98 -1.98
CA VAL A 218 14.55 -26.04 -1.19
C VAL A 218 13.95 -24.65 -1.00
N LEU A 219 14.75 -23.66 -0.61
CA LEU A 219 14.28 -22.29 -0.36
C LEU A 219 13.82 -21.59 -1.65
N GLU A 220 14.51 -21.82 -2.77
CA GLU A 220 14.12 -21.30 -4.10
C GLU A 220 12.77 -21.89 -4.55
N GLY A 221 12.47 -23.14 -4.18
CA GLY A 221 11.15 -23.76 -4.42
C GLY A 221 9.99 -23.04 -3.73
N TYR A 222 10.24 -22.28 -2.66
CA TYR A 222 9.21 -21.49 -1.96
C TYR A 222 9.26 -20.01 -2.30
N ALA A 223 10.43 -19.37 -2.23
CA ALA A 223 10.58 -17.92 -2.40
C ALA A 223 10.70 -17.50 -3.87
N GLY A 224 11.11 -18.42 -4.74
CA GLY A 224 11.46 -18.19 -6.14
C GLY A 224 12.98 -18.11 -6.35
N PRO A 225 13.45 -18.38 -7.58
CA PRO A 225 14.86 -18.26 -7.94
C PRO A 225 15.33 -16.80 -7.83
N ARG A 226 16.63 -16.58 -7.62
CA ARG A 226 17.28 -15.25 -7.50
C ARG A 226 16.87 -14.41 -6.29
N ARG A 227 16.05 -14.96 -5.38
CA ARG A 227 15.68 -14.31 -4.11
C ARG A 227 16.38 -14.92 -2.91
N VAL A 228 17.21 -15.95 -3.10
CA VAL A 228 17.95 -16.64 -2.05
C VAL A 228 19.42 -16.26 -2.09
N PHE A 229 19.93 -15.71 -1.00
CA PHE A 229 21.30 -15.22 -0.88
C PHE A 229 22.04 -15.90 0.27
N LEU A 230 23.36 -16.02 0.13
CA LEU A 230 24.25 -16.56 1.16
C LEU A 230 24.92 -15.42 1.91
N SER A 231 24.99 -15.55 3.23
CA SER A 231 25.67 -14.61 4.11
C SER A 231 26.47 -15.31 5.20
N ARG A 232 27.60 -14.69 5.52
CA ARG A 232 28.46 -15.04 6.64
C ARG A 232 28.65 -13.84 7.55
N LEU A 233 29.14 -14.10 8.75
CA LEU A 233 29.64 -13.02 9.61
C LEU A 233 31.09 -12.77 9.25
N SER A 234 31.41 -11.53 8.88
CA SER A 234 32.77 -11.04 8.71
C SER A 234 33.18 -10.24 9.93
N MET A 235 34.49 -10.18 10.18
CA MET A 235 35.04 -9.30 11.21
C MET A 235 35.28 -7.90 10.64
N ASP A 236 34.69 -6.89 11.27
CA ASP A 236 34.87 -5.48 10.90
C ASP A 236 36.00 -4.81 11.70
N GLY A 237 36.41 -5.43 12.82
CA GLY A 237 37.48 -4.96 13.68
C GLY A 237 37.29 -5.39 15.11
N TRP A 238 38.03 -4.76 16.01
CA TRP A 238 37.92 -4.96 17.45
C TRP A 238 37.38 -3.68 18.11
N SER A 239 36.47 -3.85 19.07
CA SER A 239 36.25 -2.83 20.09
C SER A 239 37.31 -3.02 21.16
N GLY A 240 38.06 -1.95 21.45
CA GLY A 240 39.32 -2.04 22.19
C GLY A 240 40.50 -2.41 21.28
N GLU A 241 41.64 -2.75 21.87
CA GLU A 241 42.81 -3.20 21.13
C GLU A 241 42.61 -4.64 20.65
N ALA A 242 43.11 -4.96 19.45
CA ALA A 242 43.13 -6.33 18.98
C ALA A 242 44.00 -7.20 19.91
N PRO A 243 43.63 -8.46 20.22
CA PRO A 243 44.44 -9.35 21.03
C PRO A 243 45.86 -9.50 20.48
N SER A 244 46.85 -8.94 21.18
CA SER A 244 48.27 -9.11 20.86
C SER A 244 48.91 -10.10 21.84
N GLY A 245 48.80 -11.40 21.52
CA GLY A 245 49.33 -12.51 22.33
C GLY A 245 48.24 -13.33 23.04
N PRO A 246 48.61 -14.08 24.10
CA PRO A 246 47.72 -15.00 24.80
C PRO A 246 46.43 -14.32 25.29
N ALA A 247 45.29 -14.83 24.88
CA ALA A 247 43.97 -14.30 25.22
C ALA A 247 43.16 -15.34 26.01
N PHE A 248 42.39 -14.87 26.99
CA PHE A 248 41.39 -15.69 27.66
C PHE A 248 40.00 -15.28 27.19
N ALA A 249 39.27 -16.21 26.58
CA ALA A 249 37.95 -15.90 26.05
C ALA A 249 36.83 -16.34 26.99
N PHE A 250 35.73 -15.60 27.02
CA PHE A 250 34.53 -16.02 27.71
C PHE A 250 33.26 -15.57 26.99
N CYS A 251 32.16 -16.29 27.16
CA CYS A 251 30.89 -15.87 26.57
C CYS A 251 29.65 -16.44 27.29
N ALA A 252 28.54 -15.70 27.19
CA ALA A 252 27.21 -16.10 27.67
C ALA A 252 26.21 -16.13 26.50
N ILE A 253 26.56 -16.87 25.43
CA ILE A 253 25.73 -17.05 24.23
C ILE A 253 25.25 -18.49 24.07
N GLY A 254 24.18 -18.71 23.31
CA GLY A 254 23.58 -20.04 23.09
C GLY A 254 24.48 -21.07 22.40
N ASN A 255 25.58 -20.68 21.76
CA ASN A 255 26.56 -21.61 21.16
C ASN A 255 28.02 -21.19 21.43
N PRO A 256 28.55 -21.43 22.64
CA PRO A 256 29.92 -21.06 23.02
C PRO A 256 30.99 -21.69 22.13
N GLY A 257 30.75 -22.93 21.67
CA GLY A 257 31.69 -23.64 20.81
C GLY A 257 31.90 -22.96 19.46
N SER A 258 30.87 -22.31 18.90
CA SER A 258 30.99 -21.52 17.67
C SER A 258 31.87 -20.29 17.87
N PHE A 259 31.71 -19.60 19.00
CA PHE A 259 32.53 -18.42 19.31
C PHE A 259 34.00 -18.78 19.50
N ARG A 260 34.28 -19.87 20.23
CA ARG A 260 35.65 -20.38 20.37
C ARG A 260 36.30 -20.67 19.02
N ARG A 261 35.61 -21.40 18.13
CA ARG A 261 36.11 -21.68 16.77
C ARG A 261 36.33 -20.42 15.95
N PHE A 262 35.41 -19.46 16.04
CA PHE A 262 35.53 -18.18 15.36
C PHE A 262 36.80 -17.44 15.79
N LEU A 263 37.06 -17.30 17.09
CA LEU A 263 38.29 -16.67 17.60
C LEU A 263 39.55 -17.41 17.14
N THR A 264 39.56 -18.75 17.19
CA THR A 264 40.70 -19.54 16.69
C THR A 264 40.91 -19.33 15.18
N SER A 265 39.84 -19.24 14.38
CA SER A 265 39.95 -18.97 12.94
C SER A 265 40.47 -17.57 12.61
N LEU A 266 40.31 -16.62 13.54
CA LEU A 266 40.90 -15.27 13.46
C LEU A 266 42.38 -15.24 13.88
N GLY A 267 42.96 -16.38 14.26
CA GLY A 267 44.34 -16.48 14.73
C GLY A 267 44.54 -16.01 16.18
N VAL A 268 43.48 -15.88 16.96
CA VAL A 268 43.58 -15.52 18.38
C VAL A 268 44.17 -16.68 19.17
N GLU A 269 45.29 -16.44 19.86
CA GLU A 269 45.96 -17.42 20.72
C GLU A 269 45.18 -17.61 22.03
N LEU A 270 44.25 -18.57 22.06
CA LEU A 270 43.43 -18.82 23.26
C LEU A 270 44.15 -19.72 24.27
N VAL A 271 44.53 -19.15 25.42
CA VAL A 271 45.11 -19.89 26.56
C VAL A 271 44.07 -20.40 27.56
N GLY A 272 42.82 -19.94 27.43
CA GLY A 272 41.70 -20.41 28.23
C GLY A 272 40.36 -19.98 27.67
N PHE A 273 39.30 -20.68 28.09
CA PHE A 273 37.93 -20.43 27.64
C PHE A 273 36.90 -20.76 28.72
N SER A 274 36.06 -19.78 29.11
CA SER A 274 34.98 -19.98 30.07
C SER A 274 33.60 -19.72 29.44
N SER A 275 32.66 -20.63 29.63
CA SER A 275 31.30 -20.51 29.09
C SER A 275 30.28 -20.37 30.19
N PHE A 276 29.34 -19.45 30.00
CA PHE A 276 28.25 -19.15 30.91
C PHE A 276 26.90 -19.52 30.26
N ARG A 277 25.82 -19.51 31.05
CA ARG A 277 24.45 -19.72 30.52
C ARG A 277 24.11 -18.60 29.54
N ASP A 278 23.32 -18.88 28.50
CA ASP A 278 22.90 -17.83 27.56
C ASP A 278 22.17 -16.71 28.33
N HIS A 279 22.49 -15.45 27.99
CA HIS A 279 22.01 -14.26 28.70
C HIS A 279 22.45 -14.15 30.17
N HIS A 280 23.54 -14.81 30.60
CA HIS A 280 24.06 -14.70 31.97
C HIS A 280 24.37 -13.25 32.34
N ARG A 281 23.87 -12.81 33.49
CA ARG A 281 24.23 -11.50 34.09
C ARG A 281 25.48 -11.70 34.92
N PHE A 282 26.56 -11.04 34.54
CA PHE A 282 27.81 -11.18 35.25
C PHE A 282 27.79 -10.35 36.52
N SER A 283 28.07 -11.01 37.64
CA SER A 283 28.36 -10.32 38.90
C SER A 283 29.81 -9.81 38.91
N PRO A 284 30.14 -8.82 39.76
CA PRO A 284 31.54 -8.45 40.03
C PRO A 284 32.41 -9.60 40.51
N GLU A 285 31.82 -10.65 41.10
CA GLU A 285 32.53 -11.87 41.50
C GLU A 285 32.81 -12.79 40.30
N ASP A 286 31.85 -12.92 39.37
CA ASP A 286 32.06 -13.67 38.12
C ASP A 286 33.22 -13.06 37.31
N MET A 287 33.23 -11.72 37.19
CA MET A 287 34.28 -11.01 36.48
C MET A 287 35.66 -11.20 37.13
N ARG A 288 35.74 -11.11 38.47
CA ARG A 288 36.97 -11.41 39.22
C ARG A 288 37.47 -12.83 38.97
N ARG A 289 36.56 -13.81 38.98
CA ARG A 289 36.90 -15.22 38.71
C ARG A 289 37.46 -15.39 37.29
N VAL A 290 36.83 -14.78 36.29
CA VAL A 290 37.31 -14.82 34.90
C VAL A 290 38.71 -14.20 34.79
N GLU A 291 38.96 -13.07 35.46
CA GLU A 291 40.29 -12.43 35.46
C GLU A 291 41.35 -13.26 36.19
N ASP A 292 41.01 -13.84 37.33
CA ASP A 292 41.94 -14.69 38.08
C ASP A 292 42.30 -15.97 37.30
N GLU A 293 41.34 -16.56 36.58
CA GLU A 293 41.59 -17.67 35.65
C GLU A 293 42.46 -17.22 34.47
N ALA A 294 42.13 -16.08 33.86
CA ALA A 294 42.90 -15.52 32.74
C ALA A 294 44.37 -15.27 33.12
N LEU A 295 44.62 -14.65 34.27
CA LEU A 295 45.97 -14.37 34.77
C LEU A 295 46.73 -15.66 35.09
N LYS A 296 46.08 -16.65 35.73
CA LYS A 296 46.69 -17.96 36.00
C LYS A 296 47.07 -18.71 34.72
N SER A 297 46.27 -18.54 33.67
CA SER A 297 46.54 -19.11 32.34
C SER A 297 47.54 -18.30 31.51
N GLY A 298 48.08 -17.20 32.04
CA GLY A 298 49.07 -16.36 31.34
C GLY A 298 48.48 -15.45 30.26
N ALA A 299 47.17 -15.18 30.30
CA ALA A 299 46.53 -14.29 29.34
C ALA A 299 46.93 -12.82 29.55
N ARG A 300 47.10 -12.11 28.45
CA ARG A 300 47.39 -10.66 28.39
C ARG A 300 46.14 -9.82 28.15
N CYS A 301 45.08 -10.43 27.64
CA CYS A 301 43.80 -9.78 27.39
C CYS A 301 42.63 -10.74 27.58
N LEU A 302 41.44 -10.17 27.77
CA LEU A 302 40.18 -10.87 27.77
C LEU A 302 39.47 -10.70 26.44
N VAL A 303 38.77 -11.73 25.97
CA VAL A 303 37.95 -11.68 24.76
C VAL A 303 36.52 -12.12 25.07
N CYS A 304 35.52 -11.31 24.75
CA CYS A 304 34.11 -11.69 24.90
C CYS A 304 33.28 -11.34 23.67
N THR A 305 32.00 -11.72 23.64
CA THR A 305 31.09 -11.33 22.54
C THR A 305 30.54 -9.93 22.74
N GLU A 306 30.05 -9.31 21.67
CA GLU A 306 29.38 -8.01 21.75
C GLU A 306 28.13 -8.03 22.65
N LYS A 307 27.41 -9.15 22.66
CA LYS A 307 26.22 -9.35 23.51
C LYS A 307 26.58 -9.37 24.99
N ASP A 308 27.78 -9.88 25.32
CA ASP A 308 28.23 -10.03 26.71
C ASP A 308 28.61 -8.70 27.36
N ILE A 309 29.07 -7.71 26.59
CA ILE A 309 29.38 -6.36 27.12
C ILE A 309 28.16 -5.77 27.84
N LEU A 310 26.96 -6.01 27.31
CA LEU A 310 25.70 -5.51 27.89
C LEU A 310 25.39 -6.15 29.26
N ASN A 311 26.05 -7.25 29.60
CA ASN A 311 25.86 -8.00 30.83
C ASN A 311 26.90 -7.66 31.90
N PHE A 312 27.84 -6.76 31.62
CA PHE A 312 28.90 -6.41 32.56
C PHE A 312 28.38 -5.54 33.71
N PRO A 313 28.91 -5.69 34.94
CA PRO A 313 28.60 -4.79 36.02
C PRO A 313 29.17 -3.39 35.70
N SER A 314 28.34 -2.36 35.72
CA SER A 314 28.74 -0.98 35.36
C SER A 314 29.87 -0.40 36.22
N SER A 315 29.99 -0.86 37.47
CA SER A 315 31.03 -0.44 38.41
C SER A 315 32.33 -1.27 38.32
N TYR A 316 32.36 -2.31 37.48
CA TYR A 316 33.52 -3.21 37.41
C TYR A 316 34.63 -2.61 36.55
N ARG A 317 35.84 -2.58 37.08
CA ARG A 317 37.04 -2.17 36.35
C ARG A 317 37.92 -3.39 36.12
N PHE A 318 38.09 -3.73 34.85
CA PHE A 318 38.98 -4.81 34.45
C PHE A 318 40.45 -4.45 34.68
N ARG A 319 41.21 -5.40 35.19
CA ARG A 319 42.67 -5.40 35.32
C ARG A 319 43.34 -5.72 33.99
N LEU A 320 42.71 -6.55 33.17
CA LEU A 320 43.15 -6.87 31.81
C LEU A 320 42.35 -6.07 30.76
N PRO A 321 42.96 -5.70 29.62
CA PRO A 321 42.21 -5.11 28.52
C PRO A 321 41.18 -6.10 27.98
N VAL A 322 39.99 -5.60 27.64
CA VAL A 322 38.90 -6.39 27.05
C VAL A 322 38.79 -6.06 25.58
N SER A 323 38.97 -7.07 24.74
CA SER A 323 38.86 -6.99 23.29
C SER A 323 37.58 -7.67 22.84
N VAL A 324 36.77 -6.99 22.03
CA VAL A 324 35.51 -7.56 21.53
C VAL A 324 35.48 -7.55 20.01
N PRO A 325 35.34 -8.72 19.35
CA PRO A 325 35.28 -8.76 17.90
C PRO A 325 33.96 -8.17 17.44
N MET A 326 34.04 -7.14 16.60
CA MET A 326 32.88 -6.54 15.96
C MET A 326 32.58 -7.30 14.67
N VAL A 327 31.36 -7.81 14.55
CA VAL A 327 30.93 -8.59 13.39
C VAL A 327 29.89 -7.83 12.57
N SER A 328 29.95 -8.03 11.25
CA SER A 328 28.91 -7.58 10.32
C SER A 328 28.50 -8.67 9.36
N VAL A 329 27.38 -8.45 8.68
CA VAL A 329 26.90 -9.36 7.65
C VAL A 329 27.59 -9.06 6.32
N GLU A 330 28.28 -10.08 5.80
CA GLU A 330 28.84 -10.08 4.46
C GLU A 330 28.03 -11.00 3.55
N PHE A 331 27.59 -10.47 2.41
CA PHE A 331 26.89 -11.23 1.39
C PHE A 331 27.88 -11.75 0.35
N GLN A 332 27.73 -13.02 -0.04
CA GLN A 332 28.55 -13.58 -1.11
C GLN A 332 28.26 -12.91 -2.47
N ASP A 333 26.99 -12.59 -2.76
CA ASP A 333 26.56 -11.79 -3.91
C ASP A 333 25.87 -10.52 -3.43
N ARG A 334 26.67 -9.52 -3.07
CA ARG A 334 26.15 -8.23 -2.59
C ARG A 334 25.36 -7.49 -3.65
N LEU A 335 25.79 -7.50 -4.91
CA LEU A 335 25.12 -6.76 -5.97
C LEU A 335 23.78 -7.40 -6.34
N GLY A 336 23.72 -8.73 -6.42
CA GLY A 336 22.47 -9.46 -6.58
C GLY A 336 21.49 -9.20 -5.45
N PHE A 337 21.98 -9.15 -4.19
CA PHE A 337 21.14 -8.79 -3.05
C PHE A 337 20.55 -7.38 -3.19
N LEU A 338 21.36 -6.38 -3.57
CA LEU A 338 20.89 -5.01 -3.78
C LEU A 338 19.86 -4.92 -4.93
N ARG A 339 20.07 -5.66 -6.02
CA ARG A 339 19.10 -5.76 -7.13
C ARG A 339 17.77 -6.35 -6.68
N ALA A 340 17.80 -7.45 -5.94
CA ALA A 340 16.58 -8.06 -5.40
C ALA A 340 15.86 -7.12 -4.40
N MET A 341 16.62 -6.37 -3.61
CA MET A 341 16.07 -5.36 -2.71
C MET A 341 15.39 -4.24 -3.49
N SER A 342 16.00 -3.77 -4.58
CA SER A 342 15.41 -2.76 -5.46
C SER A 342 14.14 -3.26 -6.14
N GLU A 343 14.17 -4.47 -6.69
CA GLU A 343 12.99 -5.09 -7.31
C GLU A 343 11.84 -5.22 -6.31
N GLY A 344 12.12 -5.66 -5.08
CA GLY A 344 11.13 -5.81 -4.03
C GLY A 344 10.57 -4.47 -3.51
N LEU A 345 11.37 -3.41 -3.52
CA LEU A 345 10.97 -2.07 -3.08
C LEU A 345 10.41 -1.18 -4.19
N ARG A 346 10.29 -1.70 -5.42
CA ARG A 346 9.81 -0.93 -6.56
C ARG A 346 8.44 -0.30 -6.27
N PRO A 347 8.29 1.04 -6.38
CA PRO A 347 7.04 1.73 -6.10
C PRO A 347 5.99 1.36 -7.16
N ARG A 348 5.04 0.52 -6.77
CA ARG A 348 3.88 0.10 -7.59
C ARG A 348 2.61 0.41 -6.83
N PHE A 349 1.77 1.30 -7.36
CA PHE A 349 0.53 1.76 -6.74
C PHE A 349 -0.68 1.35 -7.57
N THR A 350 -1.80 1.10 -6.92
CA THR A 350 -3.03 0.63 -7.56
C THR A 350 -4.18 1.60 -7.38
N VAL A 351 -4.78 1.99 -8.50
CA VAL A 351 -6.06 2.73 -8.53
C VAL A 351 -7.14 1.79 -9.06
N ALA A 352 -8.22 1.66 -8.33
CA ALA A 352 -9.34 0.80 -8.68
C ALA A 352 -10.62 1.61 -8.84
N SER A 353 -11.49 1.21 -9.76
CA SER A 353 -12.74 1.91 -10.07
C SER A 353 -13.84 0.91 -10.42
N ASN A 354 -15.12 1.30 -10.36
CA ASN A 354 -16.24 0.38 -10.57
C ASN A 354 -17.36 0.90 -11.50
N GLY A 355 -17.04 1.87 -12.37
CA GLY A 355 -17.96 2.41 -13.36
C GLY A 355 -17.26 3.39 -14.31
N HIS A 356 -17.87 3.73 -15.44
CA HIS A 356 -17.24 4.60 -16.44
C HIS A 356 -16.91 6.01 -15.92
N GLY A 357 -17.79 6.63 -15.12
CA GLY A 357 -17.48 7.94 -14.53
C GLY A 357 -16.35 7.85 -13.50
N GLU A 358 -16.31 6.75 -12.75
CA GLU A 358 -15.25 6.41 -11.80
C GLU A 358 -13.92 6.07 -12.49
N ASP A 359 -13.95 5.45 -13.68
CA ASP A 359 -12.77 5.19 -14.50
C ASP A 359 -12.13 6.51 -14.93
N SER A 360 -12.94 7.49 -15.36
CA SER A 360 -12.43 8.83 -15.74
C SER A 360 -11.75 9.51 -14.56
N MET A 361 -12.36 9.46 -13.38
CA MET A 361 -11.77 9.99 -12.14
C MET A 361 -10.49 9.23 -11.76
N GLY A 362 -10.49 7.91 -11.91
CA GLY A 362 -9.32 7.09 -11.67
C GLY A 362 -8.17 7.38 -12.64
N VAL A 363 -8.45 7.71 -13.91
CA VAL A 363 -7.44 8.17 -14.87
C VAL A 363 -6.82 9.50 -14.44
N VAL A 364 -7.63 10.46 -13.98
CA VAL A 364 -7.11 11.73 -13.43
C VAL A 364 -6.22 11.47 -12.23
N LEU A 365 -6.65 10.60 -11.31
CA LEU A 365 -5.86 10.21 -10.15
C LEU A 365 -4.54 9.54 -10.55
N CYS A 366 -4.55 8.64 -11.54
CA CYS A 366 -3.34 8.01 -12.07
C CYS A 366 -2.36 9.03 -12.65
N ARG A 367 -2.85 10.03 -13.39
CA ARG A 367 -2.02 11.13 -13.93
C ARG A 367 -1.39 11.95 -12.82
N LYS A 368 -2.18 12.41 -11.85
CA LYS A 368 -1.69 13.17 -10.69
C LYS A 368 -0.65 12.38 -9.88
N LEU A 369 -0.88 11.09 -9.65
CA LEU A 369 0.11 10.20 -9.01
C LEU A 369 1.41 10.11 -9.83
N LYS A 370 1.30 9.99 -11.16
CA LYS A 370 2.46 9.87 -12.04
C LYS A 370 3.24 11.17 -12.16
N GLU A 371 2.56 12.32 -12.15
CA GLU A 371 3.17 13.65 -12.08
C GLU A 371 3.90 13.84 -10.74
N ARG A 372 3.28 13.43 -9.64
CA ARG A 372 3.85 13.55 -8.29
C ARG A 372 5.00 12.58 -8.04
N LEU A 373 4.90 11.37 -8.58
CA LEU A 373 5.87 10.27 -8.42
C LEU A 373 6.28 9.69 -9.79
N PRO A 374 7.14 10.40 -10.56
CA PRO A 374 7.50 9.99 -11.92
C PRO A 374 8.14 8.61 -12.02
N ALA A 375 8.90 8.18 -11.01
CA ALA A 375 9.53 6.87 -10.94
C ALA A 375 8.55 5.72 -10.62
N ALA A 376 7.36 6.02 -10.08
CA ALA A 376 6.39 5.01 -9.68
C ALA A 376 5.66 4.38 -10.88
N SER A 377 5.34 3.09 -10.75
CA SER A 377 4.35 2.43 -11.61
C SER A 377 2.97 2.63 -11.02
N VAL A 378 2.01 3.06 -11.84
CA VAL A 378 0.61 3.18 -11.44
C VAL A 378 -0.21 2.21 -12.29
N GLU A 379 -0.92 1.31 -11.63
CA GLU A 379 -1.68 0.23 -12.26
C GLU A 379 -3.18 0.41 -11.98
N ALA A 380 -4.01 0.13 -12.98
CA ALA A 380 -5.45 0.30 -12.91
C ALA A 380 -6.17 -1.05 -12.70
N PHE A 381 -7.19 -1.04 -11.84
CA PHE A 381 -8.09 -2.16 -11.60
C PHE A 381 -9.57 -1.74 -11.73
N PRO A 382 -10.07 -1.56 -12.96
CA PRO A 382 -11.50 -1.36 -13.21
C PRO A 382 -12.27 -2.66 -12.97
N LEU A 383 -13.27 -2.61 -12.11
CA LEU A 383 -14.09 -3.75 -11.72
C LEU A 383 -15.13 -4.11 -12.79
N VAL A 384 -15.54 -3.10 -13.58
CA VAL A 384 -16.51 -3.20 -14.67
C VAL A 384 -15.88 -2.63 -15.94
N GLY A 385 -16.19 -3.21 -17.09
CA GLY A 385 -15.70 -2.77 -18.39
C GLY A 385 -14.37 -3.40 -18.81
N GLY A 386 -13.78 -2.85 -19.87
CA GLY A 386 -12.46 -3.25 -20.39
C GLY A 386 -11.29 -2.41 -19.87
N GLY A 387 -11.57 -1.38 -19.06
CA GLY A 387 -10.57 -0.38 -18.68
C GLY A 387 -10.09 0.48 -19.84
N ASP A 388 -10.96 0.70 -20.84
CA ASP A 388 -10.57 1.35 -22.09
C ASP A 388 -10.08 2.79 -21.88
N GLU A 389 -10.64 3.51 -20.89
CA GLU A 389 -10.19 4.86 -20.52
C GLU A 389 -8.76 4.86 -19.95
N TYR A 390 -8.43 3.91 -19.09
CA TYR A 390 -7.07 3.75 -18.56
C TYR A 390 -6.07 3.40 -19.66
N ARG A 391 -6.43 2.47 -20.55
CA ARG A 391 -5.58 2.06 -21.69
C ARG A 391 -5.34 3.23 -22.65
N ALA A 392 -6.38 3.99 -22.98
CA ALA A 392 -6.27 5.19 -23.81
C ALA A 392 -5.35 6.24 -23.18
N ALA A 393 -5.32 6.32 -21.85
CA ALA A 393 -4.42 7.18 -21.10
C ALA A 393 -3.02 6.59 -20.85
N GLY A 394 -2.72 5.38 -21.35
CA GLY A 394 -1.41 4.74 -21.25
C GLY A 394 -1.16 3.99 -19.94
N PHE A 395 -2.18 3.75 -19.11
CA PHE A 395 -2.03 3.02 -17.85
C PHE A 395 -2.30 1.51 -18.04
N PRO A 396 -1.48 0.63 -17.45
CA PRO A 396 -1.70 -0.81 -17.50
C PRO A 396 -2.96 -1.19 -16.71
N VAL A 397 -3.81 -2.01 -17.33
CA VAL A 397 -5.04 -2.55 -16.74
C VAL A 397 -4.81 -4.00 -16.34
N MET A 398 -4.91 -4.27 -15.04
CA MET A 398 -4.61 -5.58 -14.46
C MET A 398 -5.87 -6.42 -14.18
N SER A 399 -7.03 -5.79 -14.19
CA SER A 399 -8.29 -6.49 -13.95
C SER A 399 -8.71 -7.34 -15.16
N PRO A 400 -9.41 -8.46 -14.93
CA PRO A 400 -10.02 -9.22 -16.01
C PRO A 400 -11.13 -8.40 -16.68
N SER A 401 -11.20 -8.44 -18.02
CA SER A 401 -12.26 -7.72 -18.74
C SER A 401 -13.64 -8.27 -18.37
N CYS A 402 -14.53 -7.36 -17.97
CA CYS A 402 -15.87 -7.68 -17.48
C CYS A 402 -16.89 -6.81 -18.22
N ARG A 403 -17.49 -7.33 -19.29
CA ARG A 403 -18.67 -6.70 -19.90
C ARG A 403 -19.92 -7.32 -19.28
N MET A 404 -20.49 -6.65 -18.27
CA MET A 404 -21.77 -7.04 -17.69
C MET A 404 -22.92 -6.51 -18.56
N PRO A 405 -23.98 -7.31 -18.85
CA PRO A 405 -25.15 -6.83 -19.60
C PRO A 405 -25.85 -5.64 -18.94
N SER A 406 -25.75 -5.53 -17.62
CA SER A 406 -26.32 -4.45 -16.79
C SER A 406 -25.47 -3.18 -16.75
N GLY A 407 -24.25 -3.19 -17.30
CA GLY A 407 -23.36 -2.02 -17.38
C GLY A 407 -22.83 -1.50 -16.03
N GLY A 408 -22.98 -2.27 -14.95
CA GLY A 408 -22.53 -1.90 -13.60
C GLY A 408 -23.00 -2.89 -12.54
N ILE A 409 -22.36 -2.88 -11.37
CA ILE A 409 -22.77 -3.73 -10.24
C ILE A 409 -23.98 -3.10 -9.57
N VAL A 410 -25.15 -3.67 -9.87
CA VAL A 410 -26.41 -3.59 -9.12
C VAL A 410 -26.88 -2.17 -8.77
N LYS A 411 -27.68 -1.58 -9.67
CA LYS A 411 -28.61 -0.51 -9.29
C LYS A 411 -30.06 -0.96 -9.54
N TYR A 412 -30.73 -1.28 -8.44
CA TYR A 412 -32.20 -1.28 -8.23
C TYR A 412 -33.08 -2.38 -8.84
N SER A 413 -32.62 -3.62 -9.00
CA SER A 413 -33.52 -4.74 -9.39
C SER A 413 -33.02 -6.10 -8.93
N LEU A 414 -33.81 -6.79 -8.09
CA LEU A 414 -33.59 -8.20 -7.71
C LEU A 414 -33.59 -9.13 -8.94
N ARG A 415 -34.33 -8.78 -10.00
CA ARG A 415 -34.35 -9.52 -11.27
C ARG A 415 -33.05 -9.35 -12.08
N ALA A 416 -32.44 -8.17 -12.05
CA ALA A 416 -31.15 -7.91 -12.69
C ALA A 416 -30.01 -8.64 -11.95
N LEU A 417 -30.06 -8.66 -10.61
CA LEU A 417 -29.13 -9.45 -9.79
C LEU A 417 -29.25 -10.96 -10.07
N LEU A 418 -30.48 -11.49 -10.19
CA LEU A 418 -30.69 -12.88 -10.59
C LEU A 418 -30.18 -13.17 -12.00
N GLY A 419 -30.39 -12.24 -12.95
CA GLY A 419 -29.84 -12.33 -14.30
C GLY A 419 -28.31 -12.38 -14.30
N ASP A 420 -27.65 -11.51 -13.53
CA ASP A 420 -26.18 -11.46 -13.43
C ASP A 420 -25.62 -12.71 -12.73
N ILE A 421 -26.29 -13.22 -11.69
CA ILE A 421 -25.92 -14.48 -11.02
C ILE A 421 -25.99 -15.67 -11.99
N LEU A 422 -27.09 -15.78 -12.75
CA LEU A 422 -27.27 -16.82 -13.78
C LEU A 422 -26.26 -16.67 -14.93
N SER A 423 -25.72 -15.47 -15.14
CA SER A 423 -24.70 -15.15 -16.15
C SER A 423 -23.26 -15.45 -15.70
N GLY A 424 -23.06 -15.94 -14.47
CA GLY A 424 -21.74 -16.34 -13.96
C GLY A 424 -21.04 -15.33 -13.04
N LEU A 425 -21.77 -14.38 -12.44
CA LEU A 425 -21.23 -13.41 -11.48
C LEU A 425 -20.34 -14.03 -10.37
N PRO A 426 -20.66 -15.18 -9.73
CA PRO A 426 -19.79 -15.76 -8.70
C PRO A 426 -18.42 -16.18 -9.24
N LEU A 427 -18.37 -16.77 -10.44
CA LEU A 427 -17.12 -17.16 -11.07
C LEU A 427 -16.27 -15.93 -11.43
N GLN A 428 -16.94 -14.83 -11.80
CA GLN A 428 -16.29 -13.58 -12.12
C GLN A 428 -15.71 -12.88 -10.89
N VAL A 429 -16.46 -12.83 -9.78
CA VAL A 429 -15.95 -12.34 -8.49
C VAL A 429 -14.72 -13.15 -8.06
N LEU A 430 -14.76 -14.47 -8.22
CA LEU A 430 -13.60 -15.32 -7.94
C LEU A 430 -12.40 -15.01 -8.86
N ARG A 431 -12.63 -14.70 -10.14
CA ARG A 431 -11.56 -14.27 -11.06
C ARG A 431 -10.98 -12.91 -10.65
N GLN A 432 -11.81 -11.95 -10.25
CA GLN A 432 -11.37 -10.65 -9.75
C GLN A 432 -10.54 -10.80 -8.47
N LEU A 433 -11.04 -11.56 -7.48
CA LEU A 433 -10.32 -11.86 -6.24
C LEU A 433 -8.99 -12.59 -6.48
N ARG A 434 -8.90 -13.42 -7.52
CA ARG A 434 -7.62 -14.03 -7.93
C ARG A 434 -6.68 -13.02 -8.57
N ALA A 435 -7.18 -12.14 -9.45
CA ALA A 435 -6.37 -11.11 -10.08
C ALA A 435 -5.74 -10.14 -9.06
N TRP A 436 -6.45 -9.84 -7.97
CA TRP A 436 -5.90 -9.07 -6.84
C TRP A 436 -4.66 -9.70 -6.20
N ARG A 437 -4.46 -11.02 -6.32
CA ARG A 437 -3.27 -11.70 -5.76
C ARG A 437 -1.98 -11.37 -6.50
N ASP A 438 -2.10 -10.97 -7.77
CA ASP A 438 -0.98 -10.58 -8.62
C ASP A 438 -0.68 -9.07 -8.51
N MET A 439 -1.57 -8.32 -7.87
CA MET A 439 -1.39 -6.90 -7.59
C MET A 439 -0.39 -6.68 -6.45
N PRO A 440 0.27 -5.51 -6.39
CA PRO A 440 1.08 -5.13 -5.25
C PRO A 440 0.28 -5.28 -3.95
N ARG A 441 0.84 -5.97 -2.96
CA ARG A 441 0.24 -6.07 -1.62
C ARG A 441 0.45 -4.75 -0.86
N ARG A 442 -0.25 -3.71 -1.26
CA ARG A 442 -0.26 -2.36 -0.65
C ARG A 442 -1.67 -1.83 -0.56
N THR A 443 -1.84 -0.70 0.11
CA THR A 443 -3.09 0.05 0.06
C THR A 443 -3.39 0.45 -1.38
N CYS A 444 -4.61 0.12 -1.81
CA CYS A 444 -5.17 0.58 -3.08
C CYS A 444 -6.08 1.78 -2.84
N ILE A 445 -6.20 2.63 -3.86
CA ILE A 445 -7.15 3.74 -3.87
C ILE A 445 -8.39 3.30 -4.67
N CYS A 446 -9.53 3.17 -3.99
CA CYS A 446 -10.78 2.76 -4.59
C CYS A 446 -11.64 3.99 -4.92
N VAL A 447 -11.86 4.29 -6.19
CA VAL A 447 -12.77 5.34 -6.68
C VAL A 447 -14.12 4.72 -6.99
N GLY A 448 -15.11 4.90 -6.11
CA GLY A 448 -16.42 4.29 -6.29
C GLY A 448 -17.19 4.06 -5.00
N ASP A 449 -17.56 2.80 -4.74
CA ASP A 449 -18.43 2.43 -3.62
C ASP A 449 -17.82 1.40 -2.66
N VAL A 450 -18.61 1.04 -1.64
CA VAL A 450 -18.24 0.08 -0.60
C VAL A 450 -18.06 -1.35 -1.15
N TYR A 451 -18.68 -1.69 -2.29
CA TYR A 451 -18.49 -3.01 -2.91
C TYR A 451 -17.09 -3.13 -3.52
N LEU A 452 -16.66 -2.11 -4.28
CA LEU A 452 -15.27 -2.04 -4.80
C LEU A 452 -14.26 -2.09 -3.64
N PHE A 453 -14.50 -1.31 -2.60
CA PHE A 453 -13.69 -1.29 -1.39
C PHE A 453 -13.56 -2.69 -0.76
N LEU A 454 -14.68 -3.41 -0.60
CA LEU A 454 -14.66 -4.77 -0.05
C LEU A 454 -13.95 -5.76 -0.98
N ASN A 455 -14.16 -5.66 -2.29
CA ASN A 455 -13.52 -6.51 -3.27
C ASN A 455 -11.99 -6.37 -3.20
N ALA A 456 -11.50 -5.14 -3.11
CA ALA A 456 -10.08 -4.85 -2.98
C ALA A 456 -9.51 -5.30 -1.62
N LEU A 457 -10.23 -5.06 -0.51
CA LEU A 457 -9.82 -5.51 0.83
C LEU A 457 -9.70 -7.05 0.89
N LEU A 458 -10.71 -7.77 0.39
CA LEU A 458 -10.73 -9.23 0.40
C LEU A 458 -9.70 -9.83 -0.58
N GLY A 459 -9.39 -9.14 -1.66
CA GLY A 459 -8.42 -9.58 -2.66
C GLY A 459 -6.96 -9.36 -2.25
N THR A 460 -6.66 -8.23 -1.61
CA THR A 460 -5.28 -7.82 -1.26
C THR A 460 -4.90 -8.16 0.17
N GLY A 461 -5.87 -8.19 1.09
CA GLY A 461 -5.62 -8.32 2.53
C GLY A 461 -5.14 -7.04 3.21
N VAL A 462 -5.10 -5.91 2.50
CA VAL A 462 -4.62 -4.60 2.99
C VAL A 462 -5.77 -3.60 3.04
N LYS A 463 -5.81 -2.76 4.08
CA LYS A 463 -6.83 -1.71 4.22
C LYS A 463 -6.78 -0.71 3.04
N PRO A 464 -7.87 -0.51 2.28
CA PRO A 464 -7.94 0.46 1.19
C PRO A 464 -8.16 1.90 1.68
N VAL A 465 -7.93 2.85 0.76
CA VAL A 465 -8.50 4.19 0.78
C VAL A 465 -9.74 4.20 -0.13
N LEU A 466 -10.82 4.87 0.28
CA LEU A 466 -12.04 5.00 -0.53
C LEU A 466 -12.25 6.46 -0.94
N VAL A 467 -12.41 6.72 -2.23
CA VAL A 467 -12.96 7.95 -2.78
C VAL A 467 -14.41 7.67 -3.14
N ALA A 468 -15.33 8.06 -2.26
CA ALA A 468 -16.74 7.75 -2.36
C ALA A 468 -17.45 8.70 -3.33
N THR A 469 -17.84 8.20 -4.51
CA THR A 469 -18.39 9.03 -5.60
C THR A 469 -19.93 9.07 -5.64
N ALA A 470 -20.58 8.04 -5.08
CA ALA A 470 -22.01 7.80 -5.27
C ALA A 470 -22.88 7.95 -4.00
N LYS A 471 -22.34 7.70 -2.81
CA LYS A 471 -23.09 7.77 -1.54
C LYS A 471 -23.11 9.20 -1.02
N THR A 472 -24.30 9.67 -0.65
CA THR A 472 -24.51 11.01 -0.09
C THR A 472 -25.75 11.05 0.78
N VAL A 473 -25.72 11.91 1.80
CA VAL A 473 -26.86 12.20 2.69
C VAL A 473 -28.10 12.65 1.91
N TYR A 474 -27.91 13.31 0.75
CA TYR A 474 -29.01 13.80 -0.08
C TYR A 474 -29.86 12.70 -0.74
N LEU A 475 -29.35 11.46 -0.80
CA LEU A 475 -30.07 10.31 -1.33
C LEU A 475 -30.47 9.34 -0.23
N SER A 476 -29.45 8.79 0.39
CA SER A 476 -29.50 7.84 1.49
C SER A 476 -28.09 7.84 2.04
N GLY A 477 -27.92 8.40 3.24
CA GLY A 477 -26.65 8.33 3.96
C GLY A 477 -26.15 6.90 4.11
N HIS A 478 -24.94 6.77 4.63
CA HIS A 478 -24.37 5.44 4.84
C HIS A 478 -25.23 4.62 5.80
N TRP A 479 -25.39 3.32 5.54
CA TRP A 479 -26.04 2.45 6.52
C TRP A 479 -25.17 2.29 7.76
N ARG A 480 -25.76 1.97 8.92
CA ARG A 480 -24.98 1.77 10.17
C ARG A 480 -23.88 0.72 10.01
N LEU A 481 -24.17 -0.35 9.27
CA LEU A 481 -23.20 -1.41 8.97
C LEU A 481 -22.09 -0.93 8.03
N GLU A 482 -22.42 -0.14 7.01
CA GLU A 482 -21.42 0.46 6.10
C GLU A 482 -20.47 1.39 6.87
N GLY A 483 -21.02 2.27 7.74
CA GLY A 483 -20.21 3.16 8.58
C GLY A 483 -19.29 2.40 9.54
N ALA A 484 -19.80 1.33 10.19
CA ALA A 484 -18.99 0.49 11.08
C ALA A 484 -17.88 -0.26 10.33
N LEU A 485 -18.16 -0.71 9.10
CA LEU A 485 -17.18 -1.34 8.21
C LEU A 485 -16.09 -0.34 7.84
N LEU A 486 -16.46 0.84 7.32
CA LEU A 486 -15.49 1.87 6.92
C LEU A 486 -14.62 2.32 8.10
N ARG A 487 -15.20 2.51 9.29
CA ARG A 487 -14.44 2.86 10.51
C ARG A 487 -13.36 1.85 10.84
N SER A 488 -13.65 0.55 10.71
CA SER A 488 -12.73 -0.51 11.14
C SER A 488 -11.76 -0.96 10.04
N ARG A 489 -12.13 -0.75 8.77
CA ARG A 489 -11.42 -1.35 7.63
C ARG A 489 -10.83 -0.35 6.64
N ALA A 490 -11.32 0.90 6.58
CA ALA A 490 -10.75 1.91 5.69
C ALA A 490 -9.60 2.64 6.39
N LEU A 491 -8.60 3.06 5.62
CA LEU A 491 -7.57 3.97 6.11
C LEU A 491 -8.07 5.42 6.19
N ALA A 492 -8.77 5.84 5.14
CA ALA A 492 -9.42 7.14 5.00
C ALA A 492 -10.53 7.04 3.95
N VAL A 493 -11.51 7.95 4.02
CA VAL A 493 -12.64 8.04 3.08
C VAL A 493 -12.80 9.48 2.59
N TRP A 494 -12.53 9.75 1.32
CA TRP A 494 -12.90 11.01 0.70
C TRP A 494 -14.38 10.96 0.32
N THR A 495 -15.15 11.93 0.83
CA THR A 495 -16.57 12.03 0.52
C THR A 495 -16.80 12.95 -0.67
N ARG A 496 -17.98 12.79 -1.27
CA ARG A 496 -18.42 13.62 -2.38
C ARG A 496 -18.79 15.04 -1.97
N ASP A 497 -19.29 15.20 -0.76
CA ASP A 497 -19.85 16.42 -0.21
C ASP A 497 -19.60 16.50 1.31
N GLU A 498 -19.65 17.74 1.82
CA GLU A 498 -19.38 18.07 3.21
C GLU A 498 -20.38 17.44 4.20
N PRO A 499 -21.71 17.45 3.98
CA PRO A 499 -22.64 16.80 4.89
C PRO A 499 -22.39 15.30 5.06
N THR A 500 -21.93 14.63 4.00
CA THR A 500 -21.56 13.20 4.07
C THR A 500 -20.27 12.97 4.85
N ARG A 501 -19.31 13.91 4.82
CA ARG A 501 -18.12 13.88 5.69
C ARG A 501 -18.55 13.93 7.16
N GLU A 502 -19.39 14.89 7.51
CA GLU A 502 -19.92 15.06 8.88
C GLU A 502 -20.66 13.80 9.36
N GLU A 503 -21.51 13.19 8.52
CA GLU A 503 -22.21 11.94 8.86
C GLU A 503 -21.23 10.82 9.24
N LEU A 504 -20.15 10.68 8.48
CA LEU A 504 -19.15 9.62 8.68
C LEU A 504 -18.23 9.90 9.87
N GLU A 505 -17.83 11.15 10.09
CA GLU A 505 -17.03 11.55 11.26
C GLU A 505 -17.78 11.34 12.57
N LEU A 506 -19.07 11.66 12.63
CA LEU A 506 -19.91 11.38 13.80
C LEU A 506 -19.95 9.89 14.15
N ARG A 507 -19.63 9.01 13.20
CA ARG A 507 -19.54 7.56 13.39
C ARG A 507 -18.12 7.08 13.70
N GLY A 508 -17.14 7.98 13.71
CA GLY A 508 -15.72 7.73 13.97
C GLY A 508 -14.94 7.24 12.75
N VAL A 509 -15.45 7.46 11.54
CA VAL A 509 -14.69 7.20 10.29
C VAL A 509 -13.74 8.37 10.04
N ARG A 510 -12.50 8.11 9.60
CA ARG A 510 -11.59 9.14 9.10
C ARG A 510 -12.07 9.60 7.71
N ALA A 511 -13.06 10.49 7.70
CA ALA A 511 -13.63 11.04 6.48
C ALA A 511 -13.00 12.41 6.16
N VAL A 512 -12.87 12.74 4.87
CA VAL A 512 -12.24 13.97 4.38
C VAL A 512 -13.09 14.53 3.24
N PHE A 513 -13.20 15.85 3.15
CA PHE A 513 -13.81 16.56 2.03
C PHE A 513 -12.90 17.72 1.62
N ASP A 514 -12.25 17.57 0.47
CA ASP A 514 -11.36 18.59 -0.13
C ASP A 514 -11.94 19.13 -1.46
N GLY A 515 -13.26 18.96 -1.65
CA GLY A 515 -13.94 19.16 -2.92
C GLY A 515 -14.68 17.91 -3.38
N SER A 516 -15.43 18.03 -4.48
CA SER A 516 -16.14 16.92 -5.10
C SER A 516 -15.23 16.19 -6.09
N PRO A 517 -15.05 14.86 -5.97
CA PRO A 517 -14.27 14.07 -6.91
C PRO A 517 -14.74 14.17 -8.37
N ILE A 518 -16.03 14.48 -8.57
CA ILE A 518 -16.60 14.64 -9.92
C ILE A 518 -16.16 15.96 -10.55
N MET A 519 -15.99 16.99 -9.73
CA MET A 519 -15.53 18.29 -10.20
C MET A 519 -14.03 18.29 -10.51
N ASP A 520 -13.26 17.28 -10.08
CA ASP A 520 -11.88 17.05 -10.52
C ASP A 520 -11.76 16.62 -12.00
N LEU A 521 -12.87 16.26 -12.64
CA LEU A 521 -12.90 16.02 -14.09
C LEU A 521 -12.87 17.33 -14.90
N VAL A 522 -13.06 18.47 -14.24
CA VAL A 522 -12.99 19.79 -14.86
C VAL A 522 -11.51 20.18 -14.99
N GLY A 523 -10.94 19.98 -16.18
CA GLY A 523 -9.60 20.45 -16.53
C GLY A 523 -9.58 21.90 -17.05
N ASP A 524 -8.40 22.41 -17.40
CA ASP A 524 -8.22 23.73 -18.03
C ASP A 524 -8.86 23.79 -19.43
N VAL A 525 -9.33 24.98 -19.83
CA VAL A 525 -9.93 25.20 -21.16
C VAL A 525 -8.85 25.13 -22.22
N LEU A 526 -8.96 24.17 -23.14
CA LEU A 526 -8.03 24.03 -24.26
C LEU A 526 -8.52 24.72 -25.53
N VAL A 527 -9.83 24.77 -25.75
CA VAL A 527 -10.49 25.34 -26.94
C VAL A 527 -11.87 25.87 -26.55
N ASP A 528 -12.28 27.03 -27.06
CA ASP A 528 -13.67 27.50 -26.92
C ASP A 528 -14.55 26.87 -28.02
N PRO A 529 -15.41 25.88 -27.71
CA PRO A 529 -16.25 25.25 -28.72
C PRO A 529 -17.41 26.15 -29.18
N TRP A 530 -17.63 27.29 -28.52
CA TRP A 530 -18.67 28.26 -28.85
C TRP A 530 -18.21 29.38 -29.77
N GLU A 531 -16.95 29.36 -30.22
CA GLU A 531 -16.47 30.34 -31.18
C GLU A 531 -17.36 30.37 -32.44
N GLY A 532 -17.83 31.56 -32.80
CA GLY A 532 -18.75 31.78 -33.92
C GLY A 532 -20.24 31.55 -33.61
N ALA A 533 -20.61 31.18 -32.38
CA ALA A 533 -21.99 30.93 -32.01
C ALA A 533 -22.90 32.17 -32.12
N VAL A 534 -24.14 32.00 -32.59
CA VAL A 534 -25.17 33.04 -32.68
C VAL A 534 -26.37 32.81 -31.74
N GLY A 535 -26.92 33.90 -31.21
CA GLY A 535 -28.11 33.83 -30.35
C GLY A 535 -27.83 33.16 -29.00
N ARG A 536 -28.77 32.33 -28.51
CA ARG A 536 -28.68 31.65 -27.22
C ARG A 536 -27.89 30.35 -27.29
N ARG A 537 -27.03 30.10 -26.29
CA ARG A 537 -26.10 28.95 -26.29
C ARG A 537 -26.68 27.76 -25.52
N VAL A 538 -27.13 26.73 -26.23
CA VAL A 538 -27.78 25.54 -25.66
C VAL A 538 -26.87 24.33 -25.80
N LEU A 539 -26.39 23.80 -24.68
CA LEU A 539 -25.60 22.57 -24.66
C LEU A 539 -26.54 21.37 -24.70
N VAL A 540 -26.21 20.35 -25.51
CA VAL A 540 -26.99 19.12 -25.62
C VAL A 540 -26.11 17.91 -25.32
N LEU A 541 -26.49 17.14 -24.30
CA LEU A 541 -25.82 15.90 -23.91
C LEU A 541 -26.71 14.69 -24.24
N PRO A 542 -26.46 13.99 -25.35
CA PRO A 542 -27.26 12.84 -25.77
C PRO A 542 -27.06 11.61 -24.88
N GLY A 543 -26.11 11.63 -23.95
CA GLY A 543 -25.78 10.48 -23.09
C GLY A 543 -24.67 9.62 -23.67
N SER A 544 -24.17 8.67 -22.86
CA SER A 544 -22.93 7.93 -23.14
C SER A 544 -23.11 6.45 -23.49
N ARG A 545 -24.34 5.94 -23.55
CA ARG A 545 -24.64 4.50 -23.72
C ARG A 545 -25.39 4.26 -25.03
N GLU A 546 -25.27 3.08 -25.65
CA GLU A 546 -25.89 2.78 -26.96
C GLU A 546 -27.42 3.02 -27.00
N TYR A 547 -28.13 2.84 -25.88
CA TYR A 547 -29.57 3.15 -25.82
C TYR A 547 -29.87 4.66 -25.91
N ALA A 548 -28.89 5.54 -25.73
CA ALA A 548 -29.00 6.99 -25.95
C ALA A 548 -29.51 7.32 -27.35
N LEU A 549 -29.18 6.49 -28.35
CA LEU A 549 -29.67 6.66 -29.72
C LEU A 549 -31.21 6.67 -29.79
N ARG A 550 -31.90 6.01 -28.84
CA ARG A 550 -33.37 6.00 -28.77
C ARG A 550 -33.97 7.32 -28.32
N ASP A 551 -33.21 8.11 -27.57
CA ASP A 551 -33.65 9.39 -27.02
C ASP A 551 -33.27 10.58 -27.92
N LEU A 552 -32.46 10.35 -28.96
CA LEU A 552 -32.07 11.39 -29.92
C LEU A 552 -33.26 12.10 -30.58
N PRO A 553 -34.34 11.41 -31.03
CA PRO A 553 -35.50 12.09 -31.63
C PRO A 553 -36.17 13.09 -30.67
N LEU A 554 -36.21 12.77 -29.37
CA LEU A 554 -36.77 13.66 -28.34
C LEU A 554 -35.92 14.94 -28.22
N LEU A 555 -34.60 14.78 -28.17
CA LEU A 555 -33.66 15.90 -28.06
C LEU A 555 -33.68 16.79 -29.31
N ILE A 556 -33.63 16.18 -30.51
CA ILE A 556 -33.72 16.89 -31.79
C ILE A 556 -35.05 17.65 -31.87
N GLY A 557 -36.16 16.98 -31.53
CA GLY A 557 -37.49 17.60 -31.52
C GLY A 557 -37.55 18.82 -30.59
N ALA A 558 -37.02 18.72 -29.37
CA ALA A 558 -37.01 19.84 -28.43
C ALA A 558 -36.17 21.03 -28.96
N CYS A 559 -35.03 20.75 -29.58
CA CYS A 559 -34.19 21.79 -30.19
C CYS A 559 -34.89 22.46 -31.38
N LEU A 560 -35.60 21.68 -32.22
CA LEU A 560 -36.38 22.21 -33.35
C LEU A 560 -37.60 23.04 -32.89
N GLU A 561 -38.27 22.65 -31.82
CA GLU A 561 -39.35 23.46 -31.25
C GLU A 561 -38.83 24.77 -30.67
N LEU A 562 -37.66 24.75 -30.01
CA LEU A 562 -37.04 25.96 -29.49
C LEU A 562 -36.55 26.89 -30.61
N SER A 563 -35.97 26.35 -31.69
CA SER A 563 -35.44 27.14 -32.80
C SER A 563 -36.51 27.92 -33.58
N ARG A 564 -37.77 27.49 -33.49
CA ARG A 564 -38.93 28.25 -34.04
C ARG A 564 -39.29 29.48 -33.21
N ARG A 565 -38.82 29.56 -31.95
CA ARG A 565 -39.21 30.59 -30.98
C ARG A 565 -38.10 31.61 -30.77
N MET A 566 -36.85 31.18 -30.83
CA MET A 566 -35.68 32.04 -30.68
C MET A 566 -34.46 31.50 -31.45
N VAL A 567 -33.51 32.39 -31.72
CA VAL A 567 -32.24 32.04 -32.38
C VAL A 567 -31.30 31.40 -31.36
N CYS A 568 -30.87 30.17 -31.64
CA CYS A 568 -30.02 29.37 -30.77
C CYS A 568 -28.86 28.72 -31.52
N SER A 569 -27.74 28.55 -30.82
CA SER A 569 -26.66 27.64 -31.19
C SER A 569 -26.74 26.39 -30.32
N PHE A 570 -26.93 25.23 -30.96
CA PHE A 570 -26.99 23.93 -30.29
C PHE A 570 -25.65 23.22 -30.38
N LEU A 571 -24.93 23.13 -29.28
CA LEU A 571 -23.67 22.40 -29.21
C LEU A 571 -23.91 20.99 -28.67
N TRP A 572 -23.65 19.97 -29.49
CA TRP A 572 -23.85 18.57 -29.12
C TRP A 572 -22.53 17.91 -28.74
N VAL A 573 -22.50 17.29 -27.56
CA VAL A 573 -21.29 16.59 -27.06
C VAL A 573 -21.60 15.11 -26.84
N PRO A 574 -21.50 14.28 -27.89
CA PRO A 574 -21.66 12.83 -27.77
C PRO A 574 -20.44 12.18 -27.08
N SER A 575 -20.64 11.03 -26.45
CA SER A 575 -19.49 10.24 -25.96
C SER A 575 -18.63 9.74 -27.12
N VAL A 576 -17.35 9.44 -26.85
CA VAL A 576 -16.40 8.93 -27.86
C VAL A 576 -16.91 7.64 -28.53
N THR A 577 -17.71 6.85 -27.81
CA THR A 577 -18.32 5.60 -28.26
C THR A 577 -19.60 5.78 -29.08
N LEU A 578 -20.18 6.98 -29.10
CA LEU A 578 -21.46 7.27 -29.75
C LEU A 578 -21.22 8.10 -31.01
N ASP A 579 -21.59 7.55 -32.16
CA ASP A 579 -21.63 8.30 -33.40
C ASP A 579 -23.04 8.78 -33.70
N VAL A 580 -23.29 10.08 -33.48
CA VAL A 580 -24.61 10.71 -33.64
C VAL A 580 -24.83 11.29 -35.04
N GLU A 581 -23.76 11.50 -35.81
CA GLU A 581 -23.80 12.15 -37.12
C GLU A 581 -24.60 11.37 -38.18
N PRO A 582 -24.54 10.01 -38.24
CA PRO A 582 -25.40 9.25 -39.15
C PRO A 582 -26.89 9.42 -38.82
N PHE A 583 -27.24 9.38 -37.53
CA PHE A 583 -28.62 9.51 -37.07
C PHE A 583 -29.19 10.92 -37.30
N MET A 584 -28.37 11.95 -37.08
CA MET A 584 -28.74 13.34 -37.38
C MET A 584 -29.04 13.52 -38.87
N ARG A 585 -28.22 12.94 -39.75
CA ARG A 585 -28.43 12.97 -41.21
C ARG A 585 -29.75 12.30 -41.62
N GLU A 586 -30.09 11.16 -41.02
CA GLU A 586 -31.38 10.48 -41.27
C GLU A 586 -32.60 11.35 -40.88
N HIS A 587 -32.43 12.27 -39.93
CA HIS A 587 -33.46 13.21 -39.49
C HIS A 587 -33.36 14.58 -40.19
N GLY A 588 -32.61 14.67 -41.29
CA GLY A 588 -32.47 15.89 -42.10
C GLY A 588 -31.57 16.97 -41.49
N VAL A 589 -30.75 16.60 -40.51
CA VAL A 589 -29.87 17.53 -39.78
C VAL A 589 -28.42 17.34 -40.22
N LEU A 590 -27.85 18.38 -40.84
CA LEU A 590 -26.44 18.40 -41.26
C LEU A 590 -25.56 18.91 -40.12
N ALA A 591 -25.25 18.02 -39.17
CA ALA A 591 -24.36 18.32 -38.06
C ALA A 591 -22.94 17.81 -38.33
N GLY A 592 -21.94 18.60 -37.98
CA GLY A 592 -20.53 18.25 -38.13
C GLY A 592 -19.64 19.06 -37.20
N ARG A 593 -18.34 19.13 -37.51
CA ARG A 593 -17.35 19.86 -36.69
C ARG A 593 -17.48 21.39 -36.77
N CYS A 594 -18.14 21.89 -37.81
CA CYS A 594 -18.45 23.30 -38.00
C CYS A 594 -19.92 23.56 -37.67
N TRP A 595 -20.27 24.81 -37.41
CA TRP A 595 -21.67 25.24 -37.32
C TRP A 595 -22.39 25.01 -38.65
N GLY A 596 -23.51 24.29 -38.59
CA GLY A 596 -24.41 24.05 -39.72
C GLY A 596 -25.81 24.58 -39.42
N GLU A 597 -26.60 24.84 -40.45
CA GLU A 597 -27.97 25.33 -40.31
C GLU A 597 -28.86 24.31 -39.57
N PHE A 598 -29.68 24.80 -38.64
CA PHE A 598 -30.56 23.98 -37.82
C PHE A 598 -31.90 24.67 -37.53
N GLY A 599 -32.82 24.64 -38.50
CA GLY A 599 -34.17 25.17 -38.34
C GLY A 599 -34.24 26.69 -38.15
N GLY A 600 -34.80 27.40 -39.14
CA GLY A 600 -34.86 28.87 -39.10
C GLY A 600 -33.46 29.49 -39.15
N SER A 601 -33.17 30.41 -38.25
CA SER A 601 -31.85 31.08 -38.13
C SER A 601 -30.93 30.46 -37.06
N SER A 602 -31.31 29.30 -36.50
CA SER A 602 -30.51 28.59 -35.50
C SER A 602 -29.49 27.67 -36.16
N GLU A 603 -28.50 27.25 -35.39
CA GLU A 603 -27.39 26.44 -35.87
C GLU A 603 -27.04 25.28 -34.93
N ILE A 604 -26.36 24.26 -35.47
CA ILE A 604 -25.94 23.07 -34.75
C ILE A 604 -24.48 22.75 -35.01
N ARG A 605 -23.78 22.26 -33.98
CA ARG A 605 -22.41 21.77 -34.08
C ARG A 605 -22.21 20.53 -33.21
N VAL A 606 -21.44 19.55 -33.71
CA VAL A 606 -20.99 18.40 -32.92
C VAL A 606 -19.56 18.65 -32.45
N PHE A 607 -19.39 18.70 -31.13
CA PHE A 607 -18.10 18.85 -30.47
C PHE A 607 -17.65 17.54 -29.85
N ARG A 608 -16.47 17.07 -30.23
CA ARG A 608 -15.83 15.89 -29.67
C ARG A 608 -14.66 16.32 -28.79
N GLY A 609 -14.98 16.69 -27.54
CA GLY A 609 -14.02 17.13 -26.54
C GLY A 609 -14.59 17.06 -25.13
N PRO A 610 -13.88 17.60 -24.12
CA PRO A 610 -14.33 17.58 -22.74
C PRO A 610 -15.66 18.31 -22.55
N VAL A 611 -16.59 17.70 -21.81
CA VAL A 611 -17.89 18.31 -21.47
C VAL A 611 -17.71 19.64 -20.72
N ALA A 612 -16.67 19.75 -19.90
CA ALA A 612 -16.36 20.97 -19.14
C ALA A 612 -16.09 22.18 -20.05
N ASP A 613 -15.41 21.99 -21.18
CA ASP A 613 -15.12 23.07 -22.13
C ASP A 613 -16.40 23.56 -22.80
N ALA A 614 -17.28 22.62 -23.18
CA ALA A 614 -18.59 22.94 -23.72
C ALA A 614 -19.53 23.59 -22.68
N ALA A 615 -19.42 23.24 -21.41
CA ALA A 615 -20.26 23.80 -20.36
C ALA A 615 -19.94 25.28 -20.05
N ARG A 616 -18.66 25.68 -20.04
CA ARG A 616 -18.24 27.05 -19.66
C ARG A 616 -18.82 28.19 -20.52
N GLY A 617 -19.26 27.88 -21.74
CA GLY A 617 -19.94 28.84 -22.62
C GLY A 617 -21.45 28.63 -22.76
N ALA A 618 -22.04 27.62 -22.11
CA ALA A 618 -23.46 27.31 -22.23
C ALA A 618 -24.32 28.20 -21.33
N GLU A 619 -25.50 28.60 -21.81
CA GLU A 619 -26.51 29.30 -20.99
C GLU A 619 -27.49 28.33 -20.33
N VAL A 620 -27.71 27.16 -20.94
CA VAL A 620 -28.55 26.09 -20.42
C VAL A 620 -28.12 24.75 -21.02
N LEU A 621 -28.29 23.67 -20.27
CA LEU A 621 -28.06 22.29 -20.70
C LEU A 621 -29.41 21.59 -20.92
N LEU A 622 -29.57 20.94 -22.07
CA LEU A 622 -30.54 19.86 -22.29
C LEU A 622 -29.83 18.50 -22.20
N GLY A 623 -30.09 17.73 -21.14
CA GLY A 623 -29.34 16.50 -20.86
C GLY A 623 -30.20 15.29 -20.50
N LEU A 624 -29.66 14.09 -20.73
CA LEU A 624 -30.29 12.81 -20.36
C LEU A 624 -29.70 12.21 -19.07
N GLY A 625 -29.01 13.02 -18.26
CA GLY A 625 -28.46 12.66 -16.96
C GLY A 625 -27.05 12.06 -17.02
N GLY A 626 -26.51 11.75 -15.84
CA GLY A 626 -25.16 11.21 -15.63
C GLY A 626 -24.16 12.24 -15.12
N THR A 627 -22.87 11.88 -15.17
CA THR A 627 -21.76 12.72 -14.68
C THR A 627 -21.64 14.03 -15.45
N GLY A 628 -21.93 14.03 -16.77
CA GLY A 628 -21.90 15.24 -17.59
C GLY A 628 -22.85 16.33 -17.10
N ASN A 629 -24.09 15.98 -16.74
CA ASN A 629 -25.06 16.93 -16.17
C ASN A 629 -24.57 17.52 -14.85
N GLN A 630 -23.94 16.69 -14.00
CA GLN A 630 -23.40 17.12 -12.71
C GLN A 630 -22.22 18.10 -12.89
N ILE A 631 -21.33 17.83 -13.85
CA ILE A 631 -20.25 18.76 -14.21
C ILE A 631 -20.82 20.09 -14.69
N CYS A 632 -21.83 20.07 -15.56
CA CYS A 632 -22.46 21.29 -16.08
C CYS A 632 -23.10 22.10 -14.96
N ALA A 633 -23.86 21.45 -14.06
CA ALA A 633 -24.45 22.12 -12.91
C ALA A 633 -23.39 22.73 -11.98
N GLY A 634 -22.28 22.02 -11.74
CA GLY A 634 -21.17 22.53 -10.92
C GLY A 634 -20.38 23.66 -11.58
N LEU A 635 -20.43 23.78 -12.92
CA LEU A 635 -19.93 24.92 -13.68
C LEU A 635 -20.95 26.07 -13.78
N GLY A 636 -22.09 25.95 -13.11
CA GLY A 636 -23.13 26.97 -13.07
C GLY A 636 -24.06 26.99 -14.29
N VAL A 637 -24.10 25.92 -15.08
CA VAL A 637 -25.06 25.78 -16.19
C VAL A 637 -26.36 25.18 -15.66
N PRO A 638 -27.51 25.87 -15.79
CA PRO A 638 -28.81 25.30 -15.46
C PRO A 638 -29.11 24.05 -16.29
N VAL A 639 -29.69 23.04 -15.66
CA VAL A 639 -29.91 21.73 -16.29
C VAL A 639 -31.40 21.48 -16.51
N VAL A 640 -31.78 21.20 -17.75
CA VAL A 640 -33.09 20.64 -18.11
C VAL A 640 -32.90 19.18 -18.46
N SER A 641 -33.57 18.32 -17.71
CA SER A 641 -33.55 16.87 -17.91
C SER A 641 -34.96 16.34 -18.05
N VAL A 642 -35.07 15.20 -18.73
CA VAL A 642 -36.32 14.45 -18.81
C VAL A 642 -36.68 13.82 -17.45
N ASP A 643 -37.95 13.76 -17.06
CA ASP A 643 -38.40 13.02 -15.87
C ASP A 643 -38.45 11.52 -16.17
N ASP A 644 -37.43 10.79 -15.69
CA ASP A 644 -37.40 9.34 -15.65
C ASP A 644 -37.05 8.88 -14.21
N PRO A 645 -37.45 7.65 -13.79
CA PRO A 645 -37.19 7.16 -12.43
C PRO A 645 -35.72 7.26 -11.98
N GLY A 646 -34.77 7.01 -12.89
CA GLY A 646 -33.33 7.15 -12.60
C GLY A 646 -32.85 8.59 -12.43
N LYS A 647 -33.52 9.56 -13.07
CA LYS A 647 -33.16 10.99 -13.08
C LYS A 647 -33.68 11.73 -11.84
N ARG A 648 -34.73 11.20 -11.20
CA ARG A 648 -35.20 11.67 -9.88
C ARG A 648 -34.15 11.54 -8.79
N VAL A 649 -33.21 10.60 -8.92
CA VAL A 649 -32.03 10.48 -8.04
C VAL A 649 -31.07 11.64 -8.31
N GLN A 650 -30.78 11.93 -9.58
CA GLN A 650 -29.92 13.05 -9.95
C GLN A 650 -30.46 14.40 -9.50
N LYS A 651 -31.77 14.64 -9.63
CA LYS A 651 -32.42 15.88 -9.16
C LYS A 651 -32.17 16.14 -7.67
N LYS A 652 -32.05 15.10 -6.84
CA LYS A 652 -31.69 15.25 -5.42
C LYS A 652 -30.23 15.65 -5.21
N LEU A 653 -29.33 15.26 -6.12
CA LEU A 653 -27.92 15.62 -6.09
C LEU A 653 -27.72 17.08 -6.54
N ILE A 654 -28.32 17.45 -7.66
CA ILE A 654 -28.15 18.79 -8.27
C ILE A 654 -29.06 19.84 -7.59
N GLY A 655 -30.14 19.40 -6.92
CA GLY A 655 -31.06 20.31 -6.25
C GLY A 655 -31.78 21.22 -7.24
N ASP A 656 -31.88 22.51 -6.91
CA ASP A 656 -32.59 23.50 -7.73
C ASP A 656 -31.81 23.95 -8.98
N GLY A 657 -30.60 23.43 -9.19
CA GLY A 657 -29.87 23.62 -10.45
C GLY A 657 -30.40 22.78 -11.62
N GLU A 658 -31.34 21.85 -11.37
CA GLU A 658 -31.93 20.98 -12.40
C GLU A 658 -33.46 21.05 -12.39
N VAL A 659 -34.10 21.04 -13.56
CA VAL A 659 -35.55 20.85 -13.71
C VAL A 659 -35.83 19.54 -14.44
N LEU A 660 -36.80 18.77 -13.93
CA LEU A 660 -37.27 17.54 -14.57
C LEU A 660 -38.56 17.80 -15.34
N VAL A 661 -38.55 17.49 -16.63
CA VAL A 661 -39.63 17.78 -17.57
C VAL A 661 -40.18 16.48 -18.18
N PRO A 662 -41.50 16.32 -18.37
CA PRO A 662 -42.05 15.14 -19.05
C PRO A 662 -41.42 14.87 -20.43
N ARG A 663 -41.53 13.64 -20.91
CA ARG A 663 -40.99 13.16 -22.20
C ARG A 663 -41.74 13.73 -23.41
N ASP A 664 -41.68 15.04 -23.58
CA ASP A 664 -42.38 15.77 -24.63
C ASP A 664 -41.48 16.90 -25.19
N PRO A 665 -41.21 16.92 -26.52
CA PRO A 665 -40.38 17.95 -27.14
C PRO A 665 -40.83 19.39 -26.88
N ALA A 666 -42.15 19.65 -26.92
CA ALA A 666 -42.69 20.99 -26.76
C ALA A 666 -42.52 21.46 -25.32
N ARG A 667 -42.77 20.59 -24.33
CA ARG A 667 -42.53 20.90 -22.91
C ARG A 667 -41.06 21.16 -22.59
N LEU A 668 -40.15 20.39 -23.19
CA LEU A 668 -38.71 20.63 -23.03
C LEU A 668 -38.32 21.99 -23.60
N ALA A 669 -38.86 22.36 -24.77
CA ALA A 669 -38.65 23.67 -25.37
C ALA A 669 -39.24 24.81 -24.52
N ASP A 670 -40.44 24.64 -23.96
CA ASP A 670 -41.07 25.62 -23.06
C ASP A 670 -40.16 25.93 -21.86
N GLU A 671 -39.61 24.90 -21.22
CA GLU A 671 -38.74 25.06 -20.05
C GLU A 671 -37.40 25.71 -20.41
N LEU A 672 -36.79 25.29 -21.54
CA LEU A 672 -35.55 25.89 -22.04
C LEU A 672 -35.74 27.38 -22.35
N GLU A 673 -36.84 27.74 -23.04
CA GLU A 673 -37.19 29.12 -23.35
C GLU A 673 -37.40 29.95 -22.07
N GLY A 674 -38.09 29.39 -21.07
CA GLY A 674 -38.31 30.03 -19.78
C GLY A 674 -37.00 30.38 -19.07
N ILE A 675 -36.07 29.43 -19.01
CA ILE A 675 -34.73 29.63 -18.39
C ILE A 675 -33.88 30.62 -19.20
N LEU A 676 -33.91 30.55 -20.53
CA LEU A 676 -33.14 31.45 -21.40
C LEU A 676 -33.66 32.90 -21.33
N SER A 677 -34.96 33.07 -21.14
CA SER A 677 -35.65 34.37 -21.12
C SER A 677 -35.67 35.04 -19.74
N ASP A 678 -35.45 34.29 -18.65
CA ASP A 678 -35.39 34.82 -17.27
C ASP A 678 -33.95 34.73 -16.70
N PRO A 679 -33.17 35.83 -16.74
CA PRO A 679 -31.84 35.88 -16.16
C PRO A 679 -31.79 35.58 -14.66
N ALA A 680 -32.83 35.96 -13.90
CA ALA A 680 -32.87 35.76 -12.46
C ALA A 680 -33.12 34.28 -12.12
N LEU A 681 -33.97 33.59 -12.88
CA LEU A 681 -34.12 32.14 -12.77
C LEU A 681 -32.80 31.43 -13.09
N ARG A 682 -32.15 31.79 -14.20
CA ARG A 682 -30.85 31.22 -14.58
C ARG A 682 -29.79 31.40 -13.50
N GLU A 683 -29.68 32.59 -12.90
CA GLU A 683 -28.71 32.84 -11.84
C GLU A 683 -29.01 32.00 -10.58
N ARG A 684 -30.28 31.88 -10.18
CA ARG A 684 -30.67 31.03 -9.03
C ARG A 684 -30.31 29.56 -9.27
N MET A 685 -30.65 29.02 -10.45
CA MET A 685 -30.32 27.64 -10.81
C MET A 685 -28.81 27.42 -10.86
N SER A 686 -28.08 28.37 -11.47
CA SER A 686 -26.61 28.35 -11.54
C SER A 686 -25.98 28.25 -10.15
N ARG A 687 -26.39 29.15 -9.23
CA ARG A 687 -25.90 29.17 -7.86
C ARG A 687 -26.22 27.88 -7.11
N ALA A 688 -27.46 27.39 -7.23
CA ALA A 688 -27.87 26.13 -6.61
C ALA A 688 -27.05 24.93 -7.11
N GLY A 689 -26.77 24.86 -8.42
CA GLY A 689 -25.93 23.82 -9.00
C GLY A 689 -24.49 23.86 -8.48
N MET A 690 -23.87 25.05 -8.47
CA MET A 690 -22.51 25.25 -7.95
C MET A 690 -22.40 24.90 -6.46
N GLU A 691 -23.32 25.37 -5.63
CA GLU A 691 -23.34 25.07 -4.19
C GLU A 691 -23.48 23.57 -3.92
N ARG A 692 -24.32 22.88 -4.70
CA ARG A 692 -24.57 21.44 -4.55
C ARG A 692 -23.39 20.58 -4.99
N MET A 693 -22.72 20.98 -6.07
CA MET A 693 -21.61 20.22 -6.64
C MET A 693 -20.27 20.55 -5.98
N GLY A 694 -20.12 21.74 -5.41
CA GLY A 694 -18.87 22.21 -4.81
C GLY A 694 -17.76 22.45 -5.84
N SER A 695 -16.54 22.66 -5.34
CA SER A 695 -15.32 22.78 -6.15
C SER A 695 -14.67 21.41 -6.39
N GLY A 696 -13.70 21.34 -7.32
CA GLY A 696 -12.74 20.23 -7.34
C GLY A 696 -11.72 20.33 -6.19
N GLY A 697 -10.77 19.41 -6.15
CA GLY A 697 -9.66 19.34 -5.20
C GLY A 697 -9.50 17.99 -4.48
N ALA A 698 -10.51 17.10 -4.56
CA ALA A 698 -10.49 15.85 -3.81
C ALA A 698 -9.38 14.91 -4.26
N LEU A 699 -9.18 14.75 -5.58
CA LEU A 699 -8.15 13.86 -6.10
C LEU A 699 -6.72 14.37 -5.78
N ASP A 700 -6.51 15.69 -5.70
CA ASP A 700 -5.23 16.26 -5.22
C ASP A 700 -5.02 15.96 -3.74
N GLY A 701 -6.05 16.17 -2.90
CA GLY A 701 -5.99 15.83 -1.47
C GLY A 701 -5.69 14.36 -1.22
N VAL A 702 -6.25 13.45 -2.02
CA VAL A 702 -5.93 12.01 -1.98
C VAL A 702 -4.45 11.76 -2.28
N VAL A 703 -3.90 12.36 -3.34
CA VAL A 703 -2.50 12.19 -3.75
C VAL A 703 -1.55 12.72 -2.69
N ASP A 704 -1.80 13.92 -2.17
CA ASP A 704 -0.99 14.52 -1.12
C ASP A 704 -1.02 13.68 0.16
N TRP A 705 -2.19 13.15 0.52
CA TRP A 705 -2.33 12.29 1.68
C TRP A 705 -1.59 10.97 1.52
N VAL A 706 -1.74 10.23 0.41
CA VAL A 706 -0.98 8.96 0.26
C VAL A 706 0.54 9.20 0.17
N CYS A 707 0.97 10.31 -0.42
CA CYS A 707 2.39 10.66 -0.49
C CYS A 707 2.99 11.03 0.88
N GLY A 708 2.26 11.81 1.69
CA GLY A 708 2.74 12.31 2.97
C GLY A 708 2.40 11.42 4.18
N GLU A 709 1.18 10.89 4.22
CA GLU A 709 0.66 10.12 5.35
C GLU A 709 0.92 8.62 5.24
N LEU A 710 1.04 8.05 4.03
CA LEU A 710 1.46 6.65 3.83
C LEU A 710 2.91 6.50 3.36
N GLY A 711 3.66 7.61 3.24
CA GLY A 711 5.07 7.58 2.91
C GLY A 711 5.39 7.08 1.49
N TRP A 712 4.44 7.14 0.55
CA TRP A 712 4.68 6.71 -0.83
C TRP A 712 5.79 7.53 -1.52
N GLY A 713 5.93 8.81 -1.16
CA GLY A 713 7.05 9.64 -1.60
C GLY A 713 8.39 9.15 -1.07
N LEU A 714 8.46 8.77 0.21
CA LEU A 714 9.67 8.24 0.85
C LEU A 714 10.07 6.88 0.30
N LEU A 715 9.09 6.01 -0.01
CA LEU A 715 9.36 4.74 -0.70
C LEU A 715 9.97 4.96 -2.07
N THR A 716 9.42 5.91 -2.84
CA THR A 716 9.92 6.24 -4.18
C THR A 716 11.36 6.76 -4.10
N GLN A 717 11.62 7.66 -3.14
CA GLN A 717 12.97 8.19 -2.88
C GLN A 717 13.97 7.09 -2.46
N LEU A 718 13.54 6.17 -1.58
CA LEU A 718 14.35 5.01 -1.18
C LEU A 718 14.72 4.15 -2.39
N TRP A 719 13.76 3.86 -3.25
CA TRP A 719 13.96 3.05 -4.45
C TRP A 719 14.92 3.73 -5.43
N GLU A 720 14.75 5.02 -5.72
CA GLU A 720 15.63 5.78 -6.63
C GLU A 720 17.09 5.79 -6.14
N ARG A 721 17.31 6.06 -4.85
CA ARG A 721 18.66 6.05 -4.25
C ARG A 721 19.29 4.67 -4.34
N LEU A 722 18.49 3.62 -4.16
CA LEU A 722 18.95 2.24 -4.27
C LEU A 722 19.27 1.86 -5.72
N GLU A 723 18.47 2.28 -6.69
CA GLU A 723 18.75 2.07 -8.11
C GLU A 723 20.06 2.74 -8.55
N VAL A 724 20.32 3.97 -8.08
CA VAL A 724 21.61 4.63 -8.32
C VAL A 724 22.77 3.79 -7.78
N LEU A 725 22.65 3.25 -6.57
CA LEU A 725 23.66 2.38 -5.97
C LEU A 725 23.83 1.05 -6.74
N VAL A 726 22.74 0.47 -7.24
CA VAL A 726 22.77 -0.75 -8.06
C VAL A 726 23.48 -0.48 -9.39
N ASN A 727 23.18 0.65 -10.02
CA ASN A 727 23.76 1.05 -11.31
C ASN A 727 25.24 1.43 -11.19
N SER A 728 25.69 1.92 -10.03
CA SER A 728 27.11 2.16 -9.72
C SER A 728 27.90 0.90 -9.33
N GLY A 729 27.32 -0.29 -9.47
CA GLY A 729 27.97 -1.56 -9.11
C GLY A 729 28.09 -1.80 -7.60
N GLY A 730 27.30 -1.11 -6.78
CA GLY A 730 27.26 -1.31 -5.32
C GLY A 730 28.31 -0.52 -4.52
N SER A 731 29.04 0.39 -5.18
CA SER A 731 30.02 1.27 -4.52
C SER A 731 29.37 2.60 -4.08
N PRO A 732 29.47 2.99 -2.79
CA PRO A 732 28.84 4.21 -2.26
C PRO A 732 29.40 5.53 -2.83
N GLY A 733 30.50 5.49 -3.60
CA GLY A 733 31.29 6.66 -4.00
C GLY A 733 30.56 7.69 -4.89
N ASP A 734 29.49 7.30 -5.58
CA ASP A 734 28.81 8.17 -6.55
C ASP A 734 27.40 8.65 -6.13
N ALA A 735 26.79 8.07 -5.10
CA ALA A 735 25.40 8.38 -4.73
C ALA A 735 25.21 9.77 -4.08
N SER A 736 26.30 10.46 -3.71
CA SER A 736 26.29 11.78 -3.06
C SER A 736 26.44 12.96 -4.03
N LYS A 737 26.66 12.71 -5.34
CA LYS A 737 26.90 13.76 -6.35
C LYS A 737 25.73 14.04 -7.31
N GLY A 738 24.62 13.32 -7.18
CA GLY A 738 23.39 13.59 -7.93
C GLY A 738 22.28 14.07 -7.00
N GLY A 739 22.20 15.39 -6.79
CA GLY A 739 21.17 16.07 -6.03
C GLY A 739 21.09 17.51 -6.49
#